data_AF-A0A7W9C3G8-F1
#
_entry.id   AF-A0A7W9C3G8-F1
#
_cell.length_a   1.000
_cell.length_b   1.000
_cell.length_c   1.000
_cell.angle_alpha   90.00
_cell.angle_beta   90.00
_cell.angle_gamma   90.00
#
_symmetry.space_group_name_H-M   'P 1'
#
loop_
_entity.id
_entity.type
_entity.pdbx_description
1 polymer ?
#
loop_
_entity_poly.entity_id
_entity_poly.type
_entity_poly.pdbx_seq_one_letter_code
_entity_poly.pdbx_strand_id
1 'polypeptide(L)'
;MDISVGSAAEAVAKCQELLVAGRVNFFRGQTHDWPKLLPSLSRRDGEEKVRAAAELAAFLEWAQAVPQMASYWSSMSAMIAIAQHYSVPTTFLDLTTSPEVALLFSKTEGENPPNSRSVIYCFPRDVLEIAEGVEIVEIDVSNLWRLEAQHGLFINVTNEDALQDLREKSIRIHFPSEKISDVEKIKIYPTRKSALEIVIDQWIYRNTIDNVFHQFRSSATVWTGIKRNTYPGAFRWRTVPELLSSWIDDEQNWLVPTRESVSSIEDVQLVSVAALDLSSPTRAIESARAAIAPSIRDFRSGGPLPQYVVTLANSPQHDASVSTIVNRCWDGLRVLPYRLEELIESLCLTVAVLAGRAEGVADIDDWPKHLWGEVELIDAAPVGGHLEAAPVSKAMLYDAAEFPERDRFTKYMKRRARSDKMAAMDLVVDPWLIFDFEKLKHLFVTQFVPMSIDGFWKSDLEECDGKLECMWSISFNPALLGFVTNSRYRFNSPSGLEPQIDRVIYVAKDMSSPDLEEAFLSCMPIIIRKGEPFNVKFIDYSMDDRPIWEIPKAIEQCRRIVEIGGISVLRVFSTINFNDEPEEDHGHPGLGAFEVWLIAKGKLAAMQGKALDPNSQLFKNFYADLLKSNRKIDRKAEAASDWPGAV
;
A
#
# COMPACT_ATOMS: atom_id res chain seq x y z
N MET A 1 7.37 -2.04 -46.98
CA MET A 1 8.64 -1.83 -47.73
C MET A 1 9.77 -2.34 -46.86
N ASP A 2 10.68 -3.15 -47.41
CA ASP A 2 11.67 -3.87 -46.60
C ASP A 2 13.07 -3.41 -47.01
N ILE A 3 13.86 -2.96 -46.03
CA ILE A 3 15.20 -2.42 -46.21
C ILE A 3 16.14 -3.29 -45.38
N SER A 4 17.22 -3.78 -45.97
CA SER A 4 18.26 -4.52 -45.25
C SER A 4 19.55 -3.72 -45.21
N VAL A 5 20.11 -3.57 -44.02
CA VAL A 5 21.39 -2.88 -43.78
C VAL A 5 22.39 -3.82 -43.10
N GLY A 6 23.66 -3.41 -43.07
CA GLY A 6 24.80 -4.20 -42.59
C GLY A 6 25.08 -4.06 -41.10
N SER A 7 24.55 -3.04 -40.41
CA SER A 7 24.82 -2.80 -38.99
C SER A 7 23.67 -2.06 -38.29
N ALA A 8 23.67 -2.09 -36.95
CA ALA A 8 22.77 -1.29 -36.12
C ALA A 8 22.90 0.22 -36.37
N ALA A 9 24.13 0.71 -36.57
CA ALA A 9 24.39 2.12 -36.86
C ALA A 9 23.79 2.56 -38.21
N GLU A 10 23.91 1.71 -39.24
CA GLU A 10 23.25 1.96 -40.53
C GLU A 10 21.72 1.94 -40.42
N ALA A 11 21.15 1.12 -39.52
CA ALA A 11 19.71 1.07 -39.31
C ALA A 11 19.18 2.39 -38.73
N VAL A 12 19.87 2.93 -37.72
CA VAL A 12 19.55 4.24 -37.13
C VAL A 12 19.72 5.36 -38.16
N ALA A 13 20.82 5.38 -38.90
CA ALA A 13 21.04 6.37 -39.96
C ALA A 13 19.91 6.34 -41.01
N LYS A 14 19.43 5.15 -41.37
CA LYS A 14 18.32 5.01 -42.31
C LYS A 14 16.98 5.46 -41.73
N CYS A 15 16.71 5.17 -40.46
CA CYS A 15 15.54 5.71 -39.76
C CYS A 15 15.57 7.25 -39.76
N GLN A 16 16.72 7.84 -39.47
CA GLN A 16 16.91 9.30 -39.44
C GLN A 16 16.72 9.93 -40.82
N GLU A 17 17.22 9.30 -41.89
CA GLU A 17 16.97 9.75 -43.27
C GLU A 17 15.47 9.78 -43.57
N LEU A 18 14.74 8.73 -43.21
CA LEU A 18 13.28 8.65 -43.43
C LEU A 18 12.52 9.69 -42.59
N LEU A 19 12.96 9.94 -41.35
CA LEU A 19 12.39 10.94 -40.45
C LEU A 19 12.56 12.34 -41.01
N VAL A 20 13.79 12.72 -41.41
CA VAL A 20 14.10 14.03 -42.00
C VAL A 20 13.37 14.24 -43.32
N ALA A 21 13.18 13.18 -44.11
CA ALA A 21 12.40 13.23 -45.33
C ALA A 21 10.87 13.32 -45.09
N GLY A 22 10.41 13.32 -43.83
CA GLY A 22 8.99 13.36 -43.47
C GLY A 22 8.20 12.11 -43.87
N ARG A 23 8.90 10.99 -44.10
CA ARG A 23 8.29 9.73 -44.57
C ARG A 23 7.82 8.82 -43.45
N VAL A 24 8.31 9.05 -42.23
CA VAL A 24 7.98 8.29 -41.01
C VAL A 24 7.98 9.24 -39.83
N ASN A 25 7.23 8.88 -38.78
CA ASN A 25 7.11 9.68 -37.55
C ASN A 25 7.43 8.86 -36.30
N PHE A 26 7.16 7.55 -36.33
CA PHE A 26 7.27 6.69 -35.17
C PHE A 26 8.04 5.41 -35.47
N PHE A 27 8.64 4.84 -34.43
CA PHE A 27 9.50 3.69 -34.52
C PHE A 27 9.14 2.64 -33.46
N ARG A 28 9.34 1.36 -33.80
CA ARG A 28 9.24 0.23 -32.87
C ARG A 28 10.37 -0.75 -33.13
N GLY A 29 11.21 -0.98 -32.13
CA GLY A 29 12.24 -2.03 -32.17
C GLY A 29 11.68 -3.39 -31.81
N GLN A 30 12.14 -4.44 -32.49
CA GLN A 30 11.89 -5.82 -32.13
C GLN A 30 13.12 -6.70 -32.43
N THR A 31 13.34 -7.71 -31.59
CA THR A 31 14.44 -8.68 -31.74
C THR A 31 14.31 -9.51 -33.01
N HIS A 32 13.08 -9.66 -33.53
CA HIS A 32 12.77 -10.38 -34.76
C HIS A 32 11.59 -9.75 -35.49
N ASP A 33 11.47 -10.03 -36.79
CA ASP A 33 10.29 -9.65 -37.57
C ASP A 33 9.12 -10.61 -37.30
N TRP A 34 8.23 -10.18 -36.41
CA TRP A 34 7.03 -10.94 -36.05
C TRP A 34 5.98 -10.92 -37.17
N PRO A 35 5.23 -12.00 -37.40
CA PRO A 35 4.17 -12.04 -38.41
C PRO A 35 3.03 -11.05 -38.14
N LYS A 36 2.76 -10.74 -36.86
CA LYS A 36 1.73 -9.79 -36.40
C LYS A 36 2.27 -8.93 -35.28
N LEU A 37 1.89 -7.65 -35.27
CA LEU A 37 2.22 -6.72 -34.19
C LEU A 37 1.08 -6.70 -33.17
N LEU A 38 1.08 -7.64 -32.22
CA LEU A 38 -0.02 -7.80 -31.26
C LEU A 38 0.29 -7.13 -29.91
N PRO A 39 -0.63 -6.33 -29.33
CA PRO A 39 -0.57 -5.89 -27.94
C PRO A 39 -0.42 -7.07 -26.97
N SER A 40 0.11 -6.82 -25.78
CA SER A 40 0.34 -7.88 -24.79
C SER A 40 -0.94 -8.60 -24.34
N LEU A 41 -2.08 -7.91 -24.29
CA LEU A 41 -3.37 -8.53 -23.98
C LEU A 41 -3.90 -9.40 -25.13
N SER A 42 -3.76 -8.94 -26.38
CA SER A 42 -4.23 -9.68 -27.58
C SER A 42 -3.36 -10.89 -27.93
N ARG A 43 -2.17 -11.01 -27.33
CA ARG A 43 -1.32 -12.21 -27.44
C ARG A 43 -1.83 -13.41 -26.64
N ARG A 44 -2.78 -13.21 -25.73
CA ARG A 44 -3.32 -14.23 -24.83
C ARG A 44 -4.68 -14.73 -25.32
N ASP A 45 -4.99 -15.99 -25.05
CA ASP A 45 -6.28 -16.62 -25.35
C ASP A 45 -6.93 -17.23 -24.10
N GLY A 46 -8.19 -17.67 -24.24
CA GLY A 46 -8.94 -18.39 -23.20
C GLY A 46 -8.88 -17.74 -21.81
N GLU A 47 -8.54 -18.55 -20.81
CA GLU A 47 -8.45 -18.14 -19.40
C GLU A 47 -7.33 -17.12 -19.15
N GLU A 48 -6.23 -17.17 -19.89
CA GLU A 48 -5.11 -16.25 -19.72
C GLU A 48 -5.50 -14.81 -20.10
N LYS A 49 -6.31 -14.66 -21.15
CA LYS A 49 -6.87 -13.36 -21.56
C LYS A 49 -7.81 -12.80 -20.50
N VAL A 50 -8.67 -13.65 -19.92
CA VAL A 50 -9.58 -13.25 -18.84
C VAL A 50 -8.80 -12.80 -17.61
N ARG A 51 -7.78 -13.56 -17.20
CA ARG A 51 -6.91 -13.22 -16.06
C ARG A 51 -6.18 -11.89 -16.30
N ALA A 52 -5.63 -11.70 -17.50
CA ALA A 52 -4.94 -10.46 -17.86
C ALA A 52 -5.86 -9.23 -17.85
N ALA A 53 -7.09 -9.37 -18.35
CA ALA A 53 -8.08 -8.32 -18.31
C ALA A 53 -8.51 -7.98 -16.86
N ALA A 54 -8.64 -9.00 -16.00
CA ALA A 54 -8.91 -8.80 -14.58
C ALA A 54 -7.75 -8.10 -13.85
N GLU A 55 -6.50 -8.44 -14.17
CA GLU A 55 -5.31 -7.79 -13.64
C GLU A 55 -5.25 -6.31 -14.04
N LEU A 56 -5.52 -5.98 -15.31
CA LEU A 56 -5.63 -4.59 -15.75
C LEU A 56 -6.76 -3.85 -15.03
N ALA A 57 -7.94 -4.45 -14.89
CA ALA A 57 -9.04 -3.84 -14.17
C ALA A 57 -8.68 -3.56 -12.69
N ALA A 58 -8.00 -4.49 -12.02
CA ALA A 58 -7.54 -4.32 -10.65
C ALA A 58 -6.47 -3.21 -10.52
N PHE A 59 -5.56 -3.10 -11.49
CA PHE A 59 -4.61 -1.98 -11.54
C PHE A 59 -5.34 -0.64 -11.67
N LEU A 60 -6.31 -0.54 -12.58
CA LEU A 60 -7.07 0.70 -12.81
C LEU A 60 -7.93 1.08 -11.61
N GLU A 61 -8.55 0.11 -10.93
CA GLU A 61 -9.29 0.35 -9.68
C GLU A 61 -8.35 0.86 -8.58
N TRP A 62 -7.19 0.23 -8.41
CA TRP A 62 -6.16 0.70 -7.48
C TRP A 62 -5.73 2.13 -7.82
N ALA A 63 -5.39 2.40 -9.08
CA ALA A 63 -4.92 3.70 -9.55
C ALA A 63 -5.97 4.80 -9.30
N GLN A 64 -7.26 4.50 -9.43
CA GLN A 64 -8.35 5.43 -9.12
C GLN A 64 -8.55 5.65 -7.60
N ALA A 65 -8.11 4.71 -6.76
CA ALA A 65 -8.30 4.78 -5.32
C ALA A 65 -7.13 5.40 -4.55
N VAL A 66 -5.92 5.43 -5.13
CA VAL A 66 -4.73 5.97 -4.46
C VAL A 66 -4.50 7.46 -4.76
N PRO A 67 -4.36 8.34 -3.74
CA PRO A 67 -4.18 9.78 -3.93
C PRO A 67 -2.95 10.15 -4.78
N GLN A 68 -1.89 9.33 -4.72
CA GLN A 68 -0.65 9.51 -5.48
C GLN A 68 -0.86 9.50 -7.00
N MET A 69 -1.96 8.92 -7.47
CA MET A 69 -2.32 8.81 -8.88
C MET A 69 -3.33 9.89 -9.33
N ALA A 70 -3.68 10.83 -8.45
CA ALA A 70 -4.75 11.80 -8.68
C ALA A 70 -4.57 12.64 -9.94
N SER A 71 -3.32 12.97 -10.31
CA SER A 71 -3.00 13.70 -11.54
C SER A 71 -3.37 12.93 -12.83
N TYR A 72 -3.57 11.62 -12.74
CA TYR A 72 -3.87 10.74 -13.87
C TYR A 72 -5.33 10.28 -13.93
N TRP A 73 -6.15 10.57 -12.93
CA TRP A 73 -7.55 10.09 -12.87
C TRP A 73 -8.40 10.56 -14.04
N SER A 74 -8.11 11.73 -14.61
CA SER A 74 -8.80 12.25 -15.79
C SER A 74 -8.34 11.63 -17.11
N SER A 75 -7.28 10.82 -17.12
CA SER A 75 -6.70 10.22 -18.32
C SER A 75 -6.56 8.71 -18.18
N MET A 76 -7.57 7.99 -18.66
CA MET A 76 -7.54 6.52 -18.73
C MET A 76 -6.31 6.03 -19.52
N SER A 77 -5.96 6.71 -20.61
CA SER A 77 -4.80 6.37 -21.42
C SER A 77 -3.48 6.50 -20.66
N ALA A 78 -3.34 7.50 -19.79
CA ALA A 78 -2.17 7.62 -18.91
C ALA A 78 -2.09 6.44 -17.94
N MET A 79 -3.21 6.08 -17.29
CA MET A 79 -3.25 4.93 -16.38
C MET A 79 -2.93 3.61 -17.08
N ILE A 80 -3.44 3.38 -18.30
CA ILE A 80 -3.14 2.18 -19.10
C ILE A 80 -1.66 2.13 -19.50
N ALA A 81 -1.08 3.26 -19.92
CA ALA A 81 0.33 3.32 -20.26
C ALA A 81 1.23 3.05 -19.06
N ILE A 82 0.89 3.60 -17.89
CA ILE A 82 1.55 3.26 -16.63
C ILE A 82 1.44 1.76 -16.40
N ALA A 83 0.25 1.16 -16.47
CA ALA A 83 0.07 -0.29 -16.29
C ALA A 83 0.98 -1.12 -17.22
N GLN A 84 0.99 -0.80 -18.52
CA GLN A 84 1.83 -1.47 -19.52
C GLN A 84 3.32 -1.39 -19.17
N HIS A 85 3.75 -0.24 -18.68
CA HIS A 85 5.15 0.02 -18.34
C HIS A 85 5.70 -0.89 -17.23
N TYR A 86 4.80 -1.38 -16.37
CA TYR A 86 5.09 -2.33 -15.28
C TYR A 86 4.57 -3.73 -15.59
N SER A 87 4.53 -4.08 -16.88
CA SER A 87 4.25 -5.42 -17.38
C SER A 87 2.82 -5.92 -17.18
N VAL A 88 1.88 -5.04 -16.81
CA VAL A 88 0.45 -5.38 -16.85
C VAL A 88 0.05 -5.50 -18.32
N PRO A 89 -0.59 -6.59 -18.76
CA PRO A 89 -1.00 -6.72 -20.16
C PRO A 89 -2.07 -5.70 -20.55
N THR A 90 -1.90 -5.02 -21.68
CA THR A 90 -2.80 -3.96 -22.15
C THR A 90 -3.12 -4.10 -23.64
N THR A 91 -4.05 -3.27 -24.11
CA THR A 91 -4.39 -3.08 -25.53
C THR A 91 -3.40 -2.19 -26.27
N PHE A 92 -2.37 -1.68 -25.58
CA PHE A 92 -1.42 -0.72 -26.15
C PHE A 92 -0.24 -1.43 -26.82
N LEU A 93 0.25 -0.83 -27.91
CA LEU A 93 1.53 -1.13 -28.53
C LEU A 93 2.50 0.02 -28.27
N ASP A 94 3.65 -0.28 -27.69
CA ASP A 94 4.77 0.64 -27.49
C ASP A 94 5.36 1.15 -28.82
N LEU A 95 5.47 2.46 -28.94
CA LEU A 95 6.18 3.19 -29.97
C LEU A 95 7.15 4.19 -29.32
N THR A 96 8.07 4.70 -30.13
CA THR A 96 8.96 5.80 -29.74
C THR A 96 9.16 6.76 -30.90
N THR A 97 9.44 8.01 -30.60
CA THR A 97 9.88 9.00 -31.59
C THR A 97 11.39 8.99 -31.83
N SER A 98 12.16 8.22 -31.05
CA SER A 98 13.62 8.12 -31.20
C SER A 98 14.03 6.81 -31.91
N PRO A 99 14.71 6.91 -33.08
CA PRO A 99 15.34 5.76 -33.71
C PRO A 99 16.33 5.01 -32.81
N GLU A 100 17.07 5.72 -31.96
CA GLU A 100 18.04 5.17 -31.03
C GLU A 100 17.36 4.32 -29.96
N VAL A 101 16.25 4.81 -29.38
CA VAL A 101 15.47 4.02 -28.43
C VAL A 101 14.87 2.78 -29.10
N ALA A 102 14.36 2.91 -30.33
CA ALA A 102 13.87 1.75 -31.07
C ALA A 102 14.97 0.71 -31.32
N LEU A 103 16.19 1.15 -31.64
CA LEU A 103 17.33 0.24 -31.72
C LEU A 103 17.61 -0.46 -30.37
N LEU A 104 17.54 0.26 -29.25
CA LEU A 104 17.78 -0.34 -27.94
C LEU A 104 16.73 -1.42 -27.59
N PHE A 105 15.46 -1.19 -27.92
CA PHE A 105 14.41 -2.20 -27.77
C PHE A 105 14.60 -3.43 -28.66
N SER A 106 15.29 -3.32 -29.79
CA SER A 106 15.59 -4.49 -30.63
C SER A 106 16.74 -5.34 -30.08
N LYS A 107 17.51 -4.82 -29.12
CA LYS A 107 18.68 -5.48 -28.51
C LYS A 107 18.37 -6.22 -27.19
N THR A 108 17.13 -6.18 -26.71
CA THR A 108 16.73 -6.76 -25.41
C THR A 108 16.92 -8.28 -25.34
N GLU A 109 17.08 -8.80 -24.12
CA GLU A 109 17.39 -10.21 -23.84
C GLU A 109 16.32 -11.16 -24.40
N GLY A 110 16.75 -12.02 -25.32
CA GLY A 110 16.05 -13.17 -25.82
C GLY A 110 17.06 -14.13 -26.45
N GLU A 111 16.75 -15.42 -26.52
CA GLU A 111 17.55 -16.40 -27.25
C GLU A 111 17.47 -16.13 -28.75
N ASN A 112 18.25 -15.15 -29.22
CA ASN A 112 18.41 -14.86 -30.62
C ASN A 112 19.27 -15.98 -31.24
N PRO A 113 18.74 -16.76 -32.19
CA PRO A 113 19.55 -17.74 -32.91
C PRO A 113 20.78 -17.06 -33.52
N PRO A 114 21.91 -17.77 -33.67
CA PRO A 114 23.06 -17.27 -34.43
C PRO A 114 22.61 -16.81 -35.82
N ASN A 115 23.01 -15.61 -36.25
CA ASN A 115 22.62 -14.95 -37.50
C ASN A 115 21.14 -14.51 -37.61
N SER A 116 20.41 -14.39 -36.49
CA SER A 116 19.12 -13.70 -36.48
C SER A 116 19.26 -12.23 -36.88
N ARG A 117 18.19 -11.69 -37.47
CA ARG A 117 18.07 -10.27 -37.83
C ARG A 117 17.01 -9.62 -36.95
N SER A 118 17.39 -8.51 -36.34
CA SER A 118 16.48 -7.60 -35.67
C SER A 118 15.77 -6.69 -36.68
N VAL A 119 14.69 -6.04 -36.26
CA VAL A 119 13.92 -5.14 -37.10
C VAL A 119 13.51 -3.87 -36.36
N ILE A 120 13.53 -2.74 -37.06
CA ILE A 120 12.80 -1.53 -36.67
C ILE A 120 11.63 -1.35 -37.63
N TYR A 121 10.42 -1.32 -37.08
CA TYR A 121 9.21 -0.91 -37.80
C TYR A 121 9.09 0.60 -37.74
N CYS A 122 8.95 1.24 -38.90
CA CYS A 122 8.79 2.69 -39.02
C CYS A 122 7.39 2.99 -39.55
N PHE A 123 6.67 3.88 -38.86
CA PHE A 123 5.28 4.22 -39.16
C PHE A 123 5.16 5.69 -39.56
N PRO A 124 4.57 5.98 -40.73
CA PRO A 124 4.03 7.29 -41.04
C PRO A 124 2.82 7.60 -40.14
N ARG A 125 2.71 8.83 -39.65
CA ARG A 125 1.58 9.25 -38.78
C ARG A 125 0.25 9.17 -39.51
N ASP A 126 0.19 9.69 -40.73
CA ASP A 126 -1.00 9.69 -41.59
C ASP A 126 -1.56 8.28 -41.81
N VAL A 127 -0.68 7.29 -41.97
CA VAL A 127 -1.04 5.88 -42.12
C VAL A 127 -1.69 5.31 -40.86
N LEU A 128 -1.24 5.72 -39.68
CA LEU A 128 -1.83 5.30 -38.40
C LEU A 128 -3.16 6.03 -38.12
N GLU A 129 -3.26 7.33 -38.45
CA GLU A 129 -4.48 8.13 -38.24
C GLU A 129 -5.68 7.65 -39.07
N ILE A 130 -5.44 7.08 -40.25
CA ILE A 130 -6.50 6.53 -41.12
C ILE A 130 -6.77 5.04 -40.87
N ALA A 131 -5.99 4.38 -40.01
CA ALA A 131 -6.17 2.96 -39.74
C ALA A 131 -7.39 2.74 -38.84
N GLU A 132 -8.38 1.99 -39.34
CA GLU A 132 -9.58 1.66 -38.56
C GLU A 132 -9.20 0.83 -37.32
N GLY A 133 -9.73 1.19 -36.15
CA GLY A 133 -9.44 0.49 -34.89
C GLY A 133 -8.09 0.82 -34.25
N VAL A 134 -7.38 1.84 -34.74
CA VAL A 134 -6.09 2.31 -34.24
C VAL A 134 -6.24 3.76 -33.76
N GLU A 135 -5.78 4.02 -32.54
CA GLU A 135 -5.72 5.36 -31.97
C GLU A 135 -4.29 5.66 -31.50
N ILE A 136 -3.74 6.78 -31.97
CA ILE A 136 -2.45 7.27 -31.49
C ILE A 136 -2.66 7.90 -30.11
N VAL A 137 -1.94 7.38 -29.12
CA VAL A 137 -1.98 7.84 -27.74
C VAL A 137 -0.66 8.54 -27.43
N GLU A 138 -0.71 9.87 -27.46
CA GLU A 138 0.38 10.73 -27.01
C GLU A 138 0.05 11.21 -25.60
N ILE A 139 0.88 10.82 -24.64
CA ILE A 139 0.69 11.16 -23.24
C ILE A 139 1.97 11.70 -22.64
N ASP A 140 1.80 12.62 -21.70
CA ASP A 140 2.86 13.12 -20.84
C ASP A 140 2.58 12.61 -19.42
N VAL A 141 3.30 11.56 -19.02
CA VAL A 141 3.21 11.02 -17.66
C VAL A 141 4.36 11.59 -16.85
N SER A 142 4.07 12.67 -16.13
CA SER A 142 5.04 13.32 -15.25
C SER A 142 5.63 12.35 -14.23
N ASN A 143 6.89 12.52 -13.86
CA ASN A 143 7.53 11.65 -12.87
C ASN A 143 7.49 10.16 -13.27
N LEU A 144 7.44 9.78 -14.55
CA LEU A 144 7.67 8.40 -14.99
C LEU A 144 8.94 8.36 -15.83
N TRP A 145 10.09 8.48 -15.15
CA TRP A 145 11.38 8.70 -15.80
C TRP A 145 11.73 7.64 -16.84
N ARG A 146 11.40 6.36 -16.58
CA ARG A 146 11.64 5.31 -17.54
C ARG A 146 10.79 5.46 -18.81
N LEU A 147 9.56 5.98 -18.74
CA LEU A 147 8.76 6.29 -19.93
C LEU A 147 9.30 7.52 -20.67
N GLU A 148 9.71 8.56 -19.92
CA GLU A 148 10.33 9.77 -20.49
C GLU A 148 11.63 9.42 -21.25
N ALA A 149 12.52 8.62 -20.65
CA ALA A 149 13.76 8.16 -21.26
C ALA A 149 13.55 7.36 -22.56
N GLN A 150 12.41 6.68 -22.66
CA GLN A 150 12.04 5.89 -23.83
C GLN A 150 11.38 6.74 -24.93
N HIS A 151 11.14 8.03 -24.68
CA HIS A 151 10.30 8.88 -25.54
C HIS A 151 8.98 8.15 -25.88
N GLY A 152 8.38 7.55 -24.85
CA GLY A 152 7.32 6.58 -25.00
C GLY A 152 6.04 7.17 -25.60
N LEU A 153 5.51 6.47 -26.60
CA LEU A 153 4.26 6.76 -27.28
C LEU A 153 3.51 5.45 -27.47
N PHE A 154 2.18 5.49 -27.61
CA PHE A 154 1.41 4.26 -27.73
C PHE A 154 0.45 4.29 -28.91
N ILE A 155 0.18 3.12 -29.46
CA ILE A 155 -1.03 2.88 -30.25
C ILE A 155 -1.99 2.08 -29.37
N ASN A 156 -3.19 2.60 -29.15
CA ASN A 156 -4.30 1.81 -28.62
C ASN A 156 -4.97 1.04 -29.76
N VAL A 157 -5.00 -0.28 -29.64
CA VAL A 157 -5.65 -1.15 -30.61
C VAL A 157 -7.01 -1.56 -30.05
N THR A 158 -8.06 -1.05 -30.69
CA THR A 158 -9.45 -1.31 -30.28
C THR A 158 -10.12 -2.43 -31.09
N ASN A 159 -9.52 -2.81 -32.23
CA ASN A 159 -9.96 -3.92 -33.06
C ASN A 159 -8.79 -4.85 -33.42
N GLU A 160 -8.91 -6.15 -33.15
CA GLU A 160 -7.87 -7.14 -33.46
C GLU A 160 -7.64 -7.32 -34.97
N ASP A 161 -8.63 -7.04 -35.81
CA ASP A 161 -8.49 -7.07 -37.27
C ASP A 161 -7.50 -6.00 -37.77
N ALA A 162 -7.41 -4.86 -37.07
CA ALA A 162 -6.47 -3.78 -37.39
C ALA A 162 -4.99 -4.20 -37.21
N LEU A 163 -4.73 -5.26 -36.45
CA LEU A 163 -3.38 -5.72 -36.11
C LEU A 163 -2.68 -6.44 -37.27
N GLN A 164 -3.43 -7.02 -38.19
CA GLN A 164 -2.86 -7.64 -39.40
C GLN A 164 -2.29 -6.57 -40.34
N ASP A 165 -2.99 -5.45 -40.46
CA ASP A 165 -2.64 -4.36 -41.35
C ASP A 165 -1.42 -3.54 -40.89
N LEU A 166 -1.26 -3.35 -39.58
CA LEU A 166 -0.22 -2.45 -39.03
C LEU A 166 1.18 -2.84 -39.49
N ARG A 167 1.49 -4.15 -39.48
CA ARG A 167 2.79 -4.64 -39.94
C ARG A 167 3.00 -4.34 -41.42
N GLU A 168 2.01 -4.60 -42.26
CA GLU A 168 2.11 -4.41 -43.72
C GLU A 168 2.25 -2.93 -44.10
N LYS A 169 1.61 -2.06 -43.32
CA LYS A 169 1.64 -0.60 -43.45
C LYS A 169 2.96 0.04 -42.99
N SER A 170 3.86 -0.72 -42.38
CA SER A 170 5.15 -0.23 -41.90
C SER A 170 6.28 -0.33 -42.94
N ILE A 171 7.28 0.55 -42.80
CA ILE A 171 8.59 0.36 -43.41
C ILE A 171 9.45 -0.45 -42.43
N ARG A 172 10.00 -1.58 -42.87
CA ARG A 172 10.78 -2.51 -42.05
C ARG A 172 12.25 -2.39 -42.38
N ILE A 173 13.06 -2.06 -41.37
CA ILE A 173 14.52 -1.99 -41.51
C ILE A 173 15.14 -3.16 -40.75
N HIS A 174 15.72 -4.09 -41.48
CA HIS A 174 16.36 -5.28 -40.92
C HIS A 174 17.88 -5.11 -40.80
N PHE A 175 18.47 -5.57 -39.71
CA PHE A 175 19.90 -5.51 -39.42
C PHE A 175 20.36 -6.70 -38.57
N PRO A 176 21.66 -7.00 -38.47
CA PRO A 176 22.16 -8.07 -37.61
C PRO A 176 21.78 -7.83 -36.13
N SER A 177 21.34 -8.87 -35.44
CA SER A 177 21.01 -8.78 -34.01
C SER A 177 22.25 -8.52 -33.14
N GLU A 178 22.11 -7.63 -32.16
CA GLU A 178 23.15 -7.27 -31.18
C GLU A 178 22.59 -7.41 -29.76
N LYS A 179 23.46 -7.66 -28.77
CA LYS A 179 23.08 -7.64 -27.35
C LYS A 179 23.19 -6.22 -26.80
N ILE A 180 22.23 -5.82 -25.98
CA ILE A 180 22.30 -4.57 -25.25
C ILE A 180 23.41 -4.63 -24.19
N SER A 181 24.22 -3.58 -24.10
CA SER A 181 25.19 -3.42 -23.00
C SER A 181 24.55 -2.80 -21.77
N ASP A 182 25.16 -2.96 -20.60
CA ASP A 182 24.66 -2.35 -19.35
C ASP A 182 24.59 -0.81 -19.44
N VAL A 183 25.58 -0.19 -20.09
CA VAL A 183 25.62 1.27 -20.32
C VAL A 183 24.46 1.72 -21.20
N GLU A 184 24.11 0.95 -22.24
CA GLU A 184 22.95 1.22 -23.07
C GLU A 184 21.63 1.00 -22.32
N LYS A 185 21.56 -0.04 -21.48
CA LYS A 185 20.38 -0.37 -20.68
C LYS A 185 20.04 0.78 -19.72
N ILE A 186 21.03 1.35 -19.04
CA ILE A 186 20.84 2.48 -18.10
C ILE A 186 20.20 3.70 -18.77
N LYS A 187 20.43 3.92 -20.07
CA LYS A 187 19.86 5.06 -20.80
C LYS A 187 18.34 5.01 -20.96
N ILE A 188 17.77 3.80 -21.07
CA ILE A 188 16.32 3.58 -21.25
C ILE A 188 15.66 2.95 -20.01
N TYR A 189 16.48 2.55 -19.03
CA TYR A 189 16.09 2.08 -17.70
C TYR A 189 16.94 2.82 -16.67
N PRO A 190 16.58 4.07 -16.33
CA PRO A 190 17.25 4.82 -15.28
C PRO A 190 17.43 3.99 -14.00
N THR A 191 18.62 4.05 -13.40
CA THR A 191 18.91 3.34 -12.14
C THR A 191 18.28 4.04 -10.93
N ARG A 192 18.00 5.33 -11.07
CA ARG A 192 17.30 6.15 -10.08
C ARG A 192 15.79 6.08 -10.32
N LYS A 193 15.01 6.32 -9.27
CA LYS A 193 13.55 6.28 -9.34
C LYS A 193 12.95 7.66 -9.14
N SER A 194 11.92 7.93 -9.92
CA SER A 194 11.00 9.04 -9.76
C SER A 194 9.98 8.78 -8.64
N ALA A 195 9.27 9.82 -8.22
CA ALA A 195 8.23 9.74 -7.20
C ALA A 195 7.13 8.72 -7.55
N LEU A 196 6.69 8.67 -8.80
CA LEU A 196 5.64 7.74 -9.26
C LEU A 196 6.14 6.30 -9.29
N GLU A 197 7.38 6.07 -9.72
CA GLU A 197 7.99 4.73 -9.74
C GLU A 197 8.01 4.10 -8.35
N ILE A 198 8.27 4.89 -7.31
CA ILE A 198 8.25 4.44 -5.91
C ILE A 198 6.83 4.03 -5.47
N VAL A 199 5.81 4.76 -5.90
CA VAL A 199 4.40 4.43 -5.60
C VAL A 199 4.00 3.12 -6.28
N ILE A 200 4.45 2.91 -7.52
CA ILE A 200 4.06 1.74 -8.30
C ILE A 200 4.73 0.47 -7.77
N ASP A 201 5.97 0.56 -7.25
CA ASP A 201 6.61 -0.56 -6.54
C ASP A 201 5.69 -1.13 -5.43
N GLN A 202 4.94 -0.28 -4.73
CA GLN A 202 4.00 -0.71 -3.67
C GLN A 202 2.85 -1.53 -4.22
N TRP A 203 2.33 -1.20 -5.41
CA TRP A 203 1.30 -1.99 -6.08
C TRP A 203 1.86 -3.34 -6.54
N ILE A 204 3.04 -3.34 -7.15
CA ILE A 204 3.70 -4.56 -7.64
C ILE A 204 3.92 -5.54 -6.48
N TYR A 205 4.46 -5.03 -5.37
CA TYR A 205 4.67 -5.84 -4.17
C TYR A 205 3.35 -6.42 -3.68
N ARG A 206 2.33 -5.58 -3.45
CA ARG A 206 1.02 -6.00 -2.96
C ARG A 206 0.42 -7.08 -3.85
N ASN A 207 0.40 -6.86 -5.17
CA ASN A 207 -0.20 -7.79 -6.12
C ASN A 207 0.59 -9.11 -6.18
N THR A 208 1.92 -9.07 -6.05
CA THR A 208 2.74 -10.29 -6.01
C THR A 208 2.43 -11.11 -4.76
N ILE A 209 2.35 -10.47 -3.60
CA ILE A 209 1.99 -11.13 -2.34
C ILE A 209 0.56 -11.69 -2.40
N ASP A 210 -0.41 -10.90 -2.88
CA ASP A 210 -1.79 -11.34 -3.02
C ASP A 210 -1.87 -12.56 -3.96
N ASN A 211 -1.13 -12.56 -5.08
CA ASN A 211 -1.05 -13.70 -6.01
C ASN A 211 -0.44 -14.95 -5.38
N VAL A 212 0.65 -14.81 -4.62
CA VAL A 212 1.25 -15.92 -3.87
C VAL A 212 0.22 -16.50 -2.89
N PHE A 213 -0.47 -15.65 -2.13
CA PHE A 213 -1.52 -16.12 -1.23
C PHE A 213 -2.69 -16.79 -1.97
N HIS A 214 -3.11 -16.26 -3.12
CA HIS A 214 -4.13 -16.89 -3.96
C HIS A 214 -3.74 -18.31 -4.42
N GLN A 215 -2.45 -18.58 -4.68
CA GLN A 215 -1.97 -19.92 -5.04
C GLN A 215 -2.02 -20.90 -3.85
N PHE A 216 -1.77 -20.41 -2.63
CA PHE A 216 -1.88 -21.21 -1.41
C PHE A 216 -3.34 -21.43 -0.93
N ARG A 217 -4.30 -20.63 -1.42
CA ARG A 217 -5.74 -20.74 -1.06
C ARG A 217 -6.45 -21.99 -1.59
N SER A 218 -5.80 -22.83 -2.40
CA SER A 218 -6.40 -24.07 -2.90
C SER A 218 -6.52 -25.19 -1.84
N SER A 219 -5.89 -25.04 -0.66
CA SER A 219 -5.91 -26.08 0.38
C SER A 219 -6.15 -25.60 1.82
N ALA A 220 -6.24 -24.30 2.10
CA ALA A 220 -6.69 -23.79 3.40
C ALA A 220 -7.21 -22.35 3.29
N THR A 221 -8.37 -22.09 3.89
CA THR A 221 -9.05 -20.79 3.94
C THR A 221 -8.32 -19.82 4.89
N VAL A 222 -7.08 -19.46 4.58
CA VAL A 222 -6.37 -18.43 5.34
C VAL A 222 -6.83 -17.06 4.81
N TRP A 223 -7.78 -16.44 5.54
CA TRP A 223 -8.15 -15.04 5.37
C TRP A 223 -6.95 -14.15 5.76
N THR A 224 -6.09 -13.85 4.79
CA THR A 224 -4.97 -12.90 4.97
C THR A 224 -5.40 -11.43 4.87
N GLY A 225 -6.68 -11.17 4.64
CA GLY A 225 -7.23 -9.82 4.57
C GLY A 225 -7.32 -9.19 5.94
N ILE A 226 -6.19 -8.72 6.50
CA ILE A 226 -6.23 -7.77 7.60
C ILE A 226 -7.04 -6.57 7.08
N LYS A 227 -8.26 -6.40 7.59
CA LYS A 227 -9.06 -5.23 7.25
C LYS A 227 -8.50 -4.06 8.04
N ARG A 228 -7.89 -3.13 7.30
CA ARG A 228 -7.24 -1.94 7.81
C ARG A 228 -8.27 -0.83 7.98
N ASN A 229 -9.24 -1.06 8.88
CA ASN A 229 -10.34 -0.14 9.10
C ASN A 229 -10.35 0.29 10.56
N THR A 230 -10.46 1.60 10.78
CA THR A 230 -10.80 2.12 12.10
C THR A 230 -12.16 1.61 12.54
N TYR A 231 -12.24 1.14 13.78
CA TYR A 231 -13.46 0.67 14.42
C TYR A 231 -14.42 1.85 14.67
N PRO A 232 -15.58 1.93 13.98
CA PRO A 232 -16.48 3.07 14.15
C PRO A 232 -17.02 3.21 15.58
N GLY A 233 -17.15 2.10 16.32
CA GLY A 233 -17.59 2.12 17.71
C GLY A 233 -16.63 2.81 18.69
N ALA A 234 -15.42 3.18 18.25
CA ALA A 234 -14.55 4.07 19.01
C ALA A 234 -15.12 5.50 19.12
N PHE A 235 -15.98 5.90 18.18
CA PHE A 235 -16.54 7.24 18.05
C PHE A 235 -17.99 7.29 18.51
N ARG A 236 -18.36 8.42 19.10
CA ARG A 236 -19.74 8.72 19.47
C ARG A 236 -20.60 8.71 18.21
N TRP A 237 -21.75 8.04 18.27
CA TRP A 237 -22.65 7.81 17.12
C TRP A 237 -22.03 7.05 15.95
N ARG A 238 -20.88 6.38 16.17
CA ARG A 238 -20.17 5.60 15.15
C ARG A 238 -19.81 6.40 13.90
N THR A 239 -19.65 7.72 14.04
CA THR A 239 -19.27 8.61 12.94
C THR A 239 -17.77 8.85 12.98
N VAL A 240 -17.04 8.18 12.08
CA VAL A 240 -15.59 8.35 11.93
C VAL A 240 -15.34 9.72 11.29
N PRO A 241 -14.46 10.55 11.86
CA PRO A 241 -14.10 11.85 11.27
C PRO A 241 -13.38 11.68 9.93
N GLU A 242 -13.72 12.53 8.97
CA GLU A 242 -13.02 12.59 7.69
C GLU A 242 -11.64 13.25 7.86
N LEU A 243 -10.71 12.90 6.98
CA LEU A 243 -9.41 13.56 6.89
C LEU A 243 -9.62 15.03 6.47
N LEU A 244 -9.07 15.96 7.26
CA LEU A 244 -9.05 17.38 6.94
C LEU A 244 -7.67 17.78 6.40
N SER A 245 -7.63 18.69 5.42
CA SER A 245 -6.38 19.21 4.85
C SER A 245 -5.50 19.93 5.86
N SER A 246 -6.10 20.51 6.90
CA SER A 246 -5.38 21.14 8.00
C SER A 246 -4.53 20.18 8.82
N TRP A 247 -4.75 18.86 8.73
CA TRP A 247 -3.89 17.88 9.38
C TRP A 247 -2.47 17.92 8.82
N ILE A 248 -2.32 18.23 7.53
CA ILE A 248 -1.03 18.36 6.84
C ILE A 248 -0.62 19.82 6.63
N ASP A 249 -1.12 20.74 7.47
CA ASP A 249 -0.90 22.19 7.34
C ASP A 249 -1.26 22.75 5.95
N ASP A 250 -2.23 22.14 5.27
CA ASP A 250 -2.64 22.47 3.89
C ASP A 250 -1.50 22.39 2.84
N GLU A 251 -0.40 21.69 3.15
CA GLU A 251 0.75 21.52 2.27
C GLU A 251 0.46 20.50 1.15
N GLN A 252 0.12 21.02 -0.03
CA GLN A 252 -0.29 20.22 -1.20
C GLN A 252 0.81 19.30 -1.73
N ASN A 253 2.09 19.62 -1.49
CA ASN A 253 3.21 18.81 -1.98
C ASN A 253 3.27 17.41 -1.33
N TRP A 254 2.55 17.18 -0.23
CA TRP A 254 2.33 15.84 0.31
C TRP A 254 1.43 14.98 -0.56
N LEU A 255 0.47 15.56 -1.27
CA LEU A 255 -0.51 14.82 -2.09
C LEU A 255 -0.05 14.74 -3.55
N VAL A 256 0.52 15.83 -4.05
CA VAL A 256 1.00 15.96 -5.42
C VAL A 256 2.48 16.32 -5.39
N PRO A 257 3.39 15.34 -5.47
CA PRO A 257 4.82 15.59 -5.47
C PRO A 257 5.23 16.53 -6.60
N THR A 258 6.35 17.22 -6.41
CA THR A 258 6.92 18.10 -7.44
C THR A 258 7.15 17.33 -8.74
N ARG A 259 6.83 17.95 -9.88
CA ARG A 259 7.12 17.38 -11.19
C ARG A 259 8.61 17.48 -11.47
N GLU A 260 9.20 16.34 -11.80
CA GLU A 260 10.58 16.19 -12.20
C GLU A 260 10.66 15.50 -13.55
N SER A 261 11.77 15.72 -14.24
CA SER A 261 12.05 15.05 -15.51
C SER A 261 13.28 14.18 -15.39
N VAL A 262 13.35 13.13 -16.20
CA VAL A 262 14.52 12.24 -16.28
C VAL A 262 15.82 13.01 -16.52
N SER A 263 15.79 14.19 -17.15
CA SER A 263 16.98 15.03 -17.35
C SER A 263 17.66 15.43 -16.04
N SER A 264 16.98 15.37 -14.88
CA SER A 264 17.59 15.66 -13.58
C SER A 264 18.68 14.65 -13.18
N ILE A 265 18.77 13.50 -13.85
CA ILE A 265 19.80 12.49 -13.58
C ILE A 265 21.00 12.61 -14.53
N GLU A 266 20.98 13.56 -15.49
CA GLU A 266 22.09 13.78 -16.41
C GLU A 266 23.25 14.53 -15.75
N ASP A 267 22.95 15.42 -14.79
CA ASP A 267 23.93 16.23 -14.06
C ASP A 267 23.87 15.91 -12.56
N VAL A 268 24.53 14.81 -12.19
CA VAL A 268 24.57 14.31 -10.80
C VAL A 268 25.85 14.69 -10.07
N GLN A 269 25.72 15.05 -8.80
CA GLN A 269 26.86 15.21 -7.90
C GLN A 269 27.23 13.87 -7.27
N LEU A 270 28.40 13.33 -7.61
CA LEU A 270 28.91 12.13 -6.95
C LEU A 270 29.38 12.47 -5.53
N VAL A 271 28.81 11.80 -4.54
CA VAL A 271 29.12 11.96 -3.11
C VAL A 271 29.69 10.65 -2.58
N SER A 272 30.99 10.63 -2.31
CA SER A 272 31.64 9.46 -1.72
C SER A 272 31.39 9.40 -0.21
N VAL A 273 30.90 8.26 0.26
CA VAL A 273 30.70 7.96 1.67
C VAL A 273 31.57 6.77 2.02
N ALA A 274 32.73 7.04 2.61
CA ALA A 274 33.73 6.04 2.95
C ALA A 274 34.22 6.25 4.40
N ALA A 275 34.89 5.23 4.94
CA ALA A 275 35.53 5.29 6.27
C ALA A 275 34.55 5.63 7.42
N LEU A 276 33.38 4.97 7.45
CA LEU A 276 32.42 5.09 8.53
C LEU A 276 32.99 4.52 9.85
N ASP A 277 32.88 5.26 10.96
CA ASP A 277 33.18 4.74 12.30
C ASP A 277 31.98 3.93 12.83
N LEU A 278 32.00 2.62 12.59
CA LEU A 278 30.95 1.68 13.00
C LEU A 278 31.08 1.18 14.45
N SER A 279 31.92 1.82 15.28
CA SER A 279 32.12 1.40 16.68
C SER A 279 30.90 1.64 17.59
N SER A 280 29.99 2.51 17.17
CA SER A 280 28.71 2.75 17.84
C SER A 280 27.74 3.42 16.85
N PRO A 281 26.42 3.32 17.06
CA PRO A 281 25.44 3.93 16.16
C PRO A 281 25.62 5.45 16.04
N THR A 282 25.89 6.16 17.15
CA THR A 282 26.10 7.62 17.13
C THR A 282 27.29 8.01 16.26
N ARG A 283 28.42 7.31 16.39
CA ARG A 283 29.62 7.60 15.60
C ARG A 283 29.47 7.25 14.12
N ALA A 284 28.72 6.21 13.82
CA ALA A 284 28.40 5.84 12.44
C ALA A 284 27.57 6.93 11.76
N ILE A 285 26.54 7.44 12.45
CA ILE A 285 25.70 8.55 11.99
C ILE A 285 26.53 9.84 11.82
N GLU A 286 27.39 10.17 12.79
CA GLU A 286 28.27 11.36 12.70
C GLU A 286 29.23 11.28 11.52
N SER A 287 29.82 10.10 11.28
CA SER A 287 30.71 9.86 10.14
C SER A 287 29.98 10.01 8.81
N ALA A 288 28.77 9.45 8.71
CA ALA A 288 27.92 9.59 7.52
C ALA A 288 27.51 11.06 7.28
N ARG A 289 27.18 11.80 8.36
CA ARG A 289 26.76 13.20 8.31
C ARG A 289 27.82 14.11 7.70
N ALA A 290 29.10 13.86 7.97
CA ALA A 290 30.20 14.64 7.40
C ALA A 290 30.22 14.61 5.86
N ALA A 291 29.87 13.49 5.24
CA ALA A 291 29.79 13.33 3.78
C ALA A 291 28.44 13.78 3.20
N ILE A 292 27.33 13.48 3.90
CA ILE A 292 25.97 13.62 3.37
C ILE A 292 25.40 15.04 3.54
N ALA A 293 25.61 15.67 4.69
CA ALA A 293 24.95 16.94 4.99
C ALA A 293 25.30 18.09 4.00
N PRO A 294 26.55 18.24 3.51
CA PRO A 294 26.88 19.26 2.53
C PRO A 294 26.11 19.11 1.21
N SER A 295 25.96 17.90 0.68
CA SER A 295 25.30 17.67 -0.61
C SER A 295 23.80 17.90 -0.56
N ILE A 296 23.13 17.53 0.54
CA ILE A 296 21.69 17.82 0.71
C ILE A 296 21.45 19.34 0.80
N ARG A 297 22.33 20.09 1.49
CA ARG A 297 22.24 21.55 1.57
C ARG A 297 22.43 22.22 0.22
N ASP A 298 23.39 21.74 -0.55
CA ASP A 298 23.67 22.22 -1.91
C ASP A 298 22.45 21.97 -2.83
N PHE A 299 21.93 20.74 -2.84
CA PHE A 299 20.71 20.38 -3.57
C PHE A 299 19.51 21.27 -3.19
N ARG A 300 19.24 21.47 -1.89
CA ARG A 300 18.15 22.35 -1.42
C ARG A 300 18.32 23.81 -1.84
N SER A 301 19.54 24.22 -2.19
CA SER A 301 19.87 25.56 -2.67
C SER A 301 19.82 25.66 -4.20
N GLY A 302 19.35 24.62 -4.90
CA GLY A 302 19.28 24.55 -6.37
C GLY A 302 20.48 23.88 -7.03
N GLY A 303 21.33 23.21 -6.24
CA GLY A 303 22.44 22.40 -6.75
C GLY A 303 21.98 21.10 -7.45
N PRO A 304 22.92 20.39 -8.09
CA PRO A 304 22.66 19.13 -8.79
C PRO A 304 22.17 18.00 -7.87
N LEU A 305 21.52 16.99 -8.45
CA LEU A 305 21.00 15.84 -7.71
C LEU A 305 22.18 15.00 -7.15
N PRO A 306 22.26 14.73 -5.84
CA PRO A 306 23.33 13.91 -5.32
C PRO A 306 23.12 12.43 -5.67
N GLN A 307 24.24 11.77 -5.93
CA GLN A 307 24.37 10.34 -6.09
C GLN A 307 25.41 9.83 -5.09
N TYR A 308 24.94 9.05 -4.13
CA TYR A 308 25.76 8.54 -3.05
C TYR A 308 26.47 7.25 -3.46
N VAL A 309 27.78 7.19 -3.25
CA VAL A 309 28.61 6.00 -3.47
C VAL A 309 29.20 5.60 -2.13
N VAL A 310 28.67 4.52 -1.56
CA VAL A 310 29.10 3.98 -0.27
C VAL A 310 30.18 2.93 -0.51
N THR A 311 31.30 3.06 0.20
CA THR A 311 32.41 2.10 0.16
C THR A 311 32.58 1.45 1.52
N LEU A 312 32.44 0.13 1.55
CA LEU A 312 32.59 -0.73 2.71
C LEU A 312 34.05 -1.18 2.85
N ALA A 313 34.53 -1.23 4.08
CA ALA A 313 35.90 -1.61 4.43
C ALA A 313 36.13 -3.12 4.32
N ASN A 314 35.22 -3.96 4.85
CA ASN A 314 35.43 -5.42 4.89
C ASN A 314 34.48 -6.20 3.97
N SER A 315 33.45 -5.55 3.44
CA SER A 315 32.43 -6.19 2.58
C SER A 315 32.22 -5.48 1.23
N PRO A 316 33.27 -5.24 0.44
CA PRO A 316 33.17 -4.48 -0.81
C PRO A 316 32.24 -5.09 -1.85
N GLN A 317 31.94 -6.40 -1.75
CA GLN A 317 30.94 -7.06 -2.59
C GLN A 317 29.54 -6.45 -2.46
N HIS A 318 29.23 -5.74 -1.36
CA HIS A 318 27.94 -5.11 -1.13
C HIS A 318 27.93 -3.59 -1.39
N ASP A 319 29.04 -2.98 -1.82
CA ASP A 319 29.14 -1.53 -2.10
C ASP A 319 28.04 -1.03 -3.03
N ALA A 320 27.84 -1.74 -4.15
CA ALA A 320 26.85 -1.39 -5.16
C ALA A 320 25.42 -1.51 -4.62
N SER A 321 25.14 -2.55 -3.84
CA SER A 321 23.81 -2.80 -3.25
C SER A 321 23.46 -1.74 -2.21
N VAL A 322 24.39 -1.45 -1.28
CA VAL A 322 24.20 -0.40 -0.27
C VAL A 322 24.05 0.97 -0.93
N SER A 323 24.90 1.31 -1.90
CA SER A 323 24.77 2.56 -2.67
C SER A 323 23.40 2.66 -3.35
N THR A 324 22.92 1.57 -3.95
CA THR A 324 21.61 1.53 -4.61
C THR A 324 20.48 1.80 -3.62
N ILE A 325 20.48 1.12 -2.46
CA ILE A 325 19.45 1.31 -1.43
C ILE A 325 19.46 2.74 -0.89
N VAL A 326 20.64 3.31 -0.63
CA VAL A 326 20.77 4.70 -0.15
C VAL A 326 20.21 5.70 -1.16
N ASN A 327 20.49 5.52 -2.45
CA ASN A 327 19.92 6.38 -3.48
C ASN A 327 18.41 6.18 -3.64
N ARG A 328 17.86 4.96 -3.45
CA ARG A 328 16.40 4.72 -3.40
C ARG A 328 15.75 5.43 -2.20
N CYS A 329 16.41 5.43 -1.04
CA CYS A 329 15.97 6.20 0.12
C CYS A 329 15.89 7.69 -0.20
N TRP A 330 16.98 8.24 -0.77
CA TRP A 330 17.02 9.64 -1.17
C TRP A 330 15.96 9.99 -2.21
N ASP A 331 15.75 9.13 -3.21
CA ASP A 331 14.72 9.30 -4.25
C ASP A 331 13.31 9.40 -3.66
N GLY A 332 13.01 8.61 -2.62
CA GLY A 332 11.71 8.66 -1.94
C GLY A 332 11.49 9.89 -1.08
N LEU A 333 12.55 10.46 -0.53
CA LEU A 333 12.46 11.56 0.44
C LEU A 333 12.53 12.94 -0.18
N ARG A 334 13.39 13.12 -1.20
CA ARG A 334 13.81 14.45 -1.70
C ARG A 334 12.68 15.31 -2.29
N VAL A 335 11.65 14.66 -2.83
CA VAL A 335 10.48 15.32 -3.46
C VAL A 335 9.41 15.73 -2.47
N LEU A 336 9.51 15.25 -1.22
CA LEU A 336 8.54 15.49 -0.17
C LEU A 336 8.95 16.71 0.67
N PRO A 337 7.99 17.43 1.29
CA PRO A 337 8.25 18.66 2.02
C PRO A 337 8.80 18.41 3.44
N TYR A 338 9.77 17.49 3.55
CA TYR A 338 10.56 17.28 4.76
C TYR A 338 11.53 18.43 5.02
N ARG A 339 11.77 18.70 6.31
CA ARG A 339 12.77 19.67 6.73
C ARG A 339 14.17 19.16 6.38
N LEU A 340 15.09 20.09 6.16
CA LEU A 340 16.48 19.78 5.81
C LEU A 340 17.14 18.81 6.81
N GLU A 341 17.00 19.07 8.11
CA GLU A 341 17.64 18.21 9.12
C GLU A 341 16.97 16.83 9.20
N GLU A 342 15.67 16.71 8.93
CA GLU A 342 14.98 15.42 8.86
C GLU A 342 15.51 14.54 7.72
N LEU A 343 15.77 15.14 6.55
CA LEU A 343 16.39 14.46 5.42
C LEU A 343 17.81 13.99 5.74
N ILE A 344 18.61 14.86 6.37
CA ILE A 344 19.98 14.54 6.76
C ILE A 344 19.98 13.40 7.77
N GLU A 345 19.16 13.49 8.82
CA GLU A 345 19.05 12.46 9.86
C GLU A 345 18.61 11.11 9.28
N SER A 346 17.56 11.09 8.47
CA SER A 346 17.07 9.88 7.82
C SER A 346 18.17 9.22 6.99
N LEU A 347 18.81 9.97 6.09
CA LEU A 347 19.77 9.38 5.16
C LEU A 347 21.06 8.94 5.88
N CYS A 348 21.51 9.69 6.89
CA CYS A 348 22.67 9.30 7.69
C CYS A 348 22.39 8.02 8.49
N LEU A 349 21.21 7.90 9.09
CA LEU A 349 20.82 6.68 9.79
C LEU A 349 20.71 5.51 8.83
N THR A 350 20.07 5.68 7.67
CA THR A 350 19.99 4.65 6.61
C THR A 350 21.38 4.15 6.21
N VAL A 351 22.33 5.06 5.92
CA VAL A 351 23.69 4.67 5.58
C VAL A 351 24.37 3.91 6.72
N ALA A 352 24.24 4.40 7.96
CA ALA A 352 24.87 3.81 9.13
C ALA A 352 24.39 2.37 9.38
N VAL A 353 23.07 2.12 9.33
CA VAL A 353 22.50 0.78 9.59
C VAL A 353 22.81 -0.20 8.46
N LEU A 354 22.72 0.24 7.19
CA LEU A 354 23.02 -0.61 6.03
C LEU A 354 24.50 -1.04 6.02
N ALA A 355 25.41 -0.08 6.23
CA ALA A 355 26.84 -0.36 6.31
C ALA A 355 27.17 -1.23 7.53
N GLY A 356 26.63 -0.91 8.71
CA GLY A 356 26.80 -1.70 9.92
C GLY A 356 26.39 -3.16 9.74
N ARG A 357 25.23 -3.39 9.08
CA ARG A 357 24.74 -4.74 8.80
C ARG A 357 25.62 -5.47 7.78
N ALA A 358 25.99 -4.82 6.68
CA ALA A 358 26.85 -5.41 5.64
C ALA A 358 28.26 -5.76 6.15
N GLU A 359 28.76 -5.00 7.12
CA GLU A 359 30.06 -5.19 7.77
C GLU A 359 30.01 -6.20 8.94
N GLY A 360 28.83 -6.75 9.24
CA GLY A 360 28.65 -7.76 10.27
C GLY A 360 28.81 -7.23 11.70
N VAL A 361 28.41 -5.98 11.96
CA VAL A 361 28.40 -5.42 13.32
C VAL A 361 27.48 -6.26 14.22
N ALA A 362 28.04 -6.83 15.28
CA ALA A 362 27.38 -7.87 16.09
C ALA A 362 26.10 -7.42 16.80
N ASP A 363 25.99 -6.15 17.19
CA ASP A 363 24.86 -5.58 17.95
C ASP A 363 23.95 -4.68 17.11
N ILE A 364 24.02 -4.79 15.77
CA ILE A 364 23.27 -3.94 14.84
C ILE A 364 21.75 -3.92 15.11
N ASP A 365 21.18 -5.06 15.50
CA ASP A 365 19.74 -5.19 15.82
C ASP A 365 19.35 -4.46 17.13
N ASP A 366 20.31 -4.15 18.01
CA ASP A 366 20.09 -3.39 19.25
C ASP A 366 20.38 -1.88 19.10
N TRP A 367 20.90 -1.43 17.95
CA TRP A 367 21.18 -0.02 17.68
C TRP A 367 19.96 0.91 17.90
N PRO A 368 18.72 0.56 17.50
CA PRO A 368 17.54 1.36 17.83
C PRO A 368 17.37 1.63 19.33
N LYS A 369 17.64 0.62 20.18
CA LYS A 369 17.58 0.79 21.64
C LYS A 369 18.72 1.65 22.17
N HIS A 370 19.92 1.50 21.62
CA HIS A 370 21.07 2.33 21.97
C HIS A 370 20.85 3.81 21.61
N LEU A 371 20.18 4.08 20.49
CA LEU A 371 19.88 5.43 20.03
C LEU A 371 18.70 6.07 20.77
N TRP A 372 17.65 5.29 21.07
CA TRP A 372 16.35 5.86 21.47
C TRP A 372 15.78 5.33 22.79
N GLY A 373 16.45 4.38 23.45
CA GLY A 373 15.98 3.75 24.67
C GLY A 373 14.90 2.68 24.41
N GLU A 374 13.74 2.81 25.04
CA GLU A 374 12.61 1.90 24.77
C GLU A 374 12.08 2.10 23.34
N VAL A 375 11.94 0.99 22.62
CA VAL A 375 11.39 0.96 21.26
C VAL A 375 10.09 0.18 21.20
N GLU A 376 9.23 0.55 20.25
CA GLU A 376 8.00 -0.15 19.91
C GLU A 376 8.04 -0.53 18.43
N LEU A 377 7.62 -1.75 18.09
CA LEU A 377 7.47 -2.18 16.71
C LEU A 377 6.11 -1.73 16.17
N ILE A 378 6.12 -0.82 15.21
CA ILE A 378 4.91 -0.34 14.54
C ILE A 378 4.83 -0.91 13.12
N ASP A 379 3.58 -1.14 12.68
CA ASP A 379 3.25 -1.46 11.31
C ASP A 379 2.63 -0.21 10.65
N ALA A 380 3.05 0.11 9.43
CA ALA A 380 2.46 1.18 8.63
C ALA A 380 2.21 0.73 7.20
N ALA A 381 1.16 1.26 6.58
CA ALA A 381 0.89 1.03 5.16
C ALA A 381 0.32 2.29 4.49
N PRO A 382 0.78 2.65 3.28
CA PRO A 382 0.13 3.67 2.49
C PRO A 382 -1.24 3.19 2.00
N VAL A 383 -2.11 4.14 1.67
CA VAL A 383 -3.41 3.84 1.02
C VAL A 383 -3.13 3.00 -0.24
N GLY A 384 -3.73 1.81 -0.30
CA GLY A 384 -3.59 0.89 -1.43
C GLY A 384 -2.27 0.09 -1.51
N GLY A 385 -1.30 0.31 -0.61
CA GLY A 385 0.00 -0.38 -0.64
C GLY A 385 0.16 -1.49 0.40
N HIS A 386 1.39 -2.01 0.52
CA HIS A 386 1.73 -3.08 1.46
C HIS A 386 2.09 -2.56 2.86
N LEU A 387 2.02 -3.46 3.84
CA LEU A 387 2.40 -3.24 5.23
C LEU A 387 3.91 -3.37 5.42
N GLU A 388 4.52 -2.36 6.01
CA GLU A 388 5.90 -2.34 6.46
C GLU A 388 5.94 -2.28 7.99
N ALA A 389 6.99 -2.85 8.58
CA ALA A 389 7.19 -2.82 10.02
C ALA A 389 8.56 -2.23 10.36
N ALA A 390 8.64 -1.44 11.42
CA ALA A 390 9.91 -0.94 11.92
C ALA A 390 9.86 -0.58 13.42
N PRO A 391 10.97 -0.80 14.15
CA PRO A 391 11.12 -0.30 15.51
C PRO A 391 11.25 1.22 15.49
N VAL A 392 10.52 1.89 16.38
CA VAL A 392 10.59 3.33 16.61
C VAL A 392 10.69 3.63 18.11
N SER A 393 11.19 4.81 18.47
CA SER A 393 11.20 5.28 19.85
C SER A 393 9.80 5.29 20.44
N LYS A 394 9.59 4.54 21.52
CA LYS A 394 8.33 4.52 22.24
C LYS A 394 7.99 5.89 22.80
N ALA A 395 8.99 6.63 23.28
CA ALA A 395 8.78 7.98 23.80
C ALA A 395 8.24 8.93 22.72
N MET A 396 8.83 8.93 21.52
CA MET A 396 8.38 9.79 20.42
C MET A 396 7.05 9.33 19.83
N LEU A 397 6.78 8.03 19.77
CA LEU A 397 5.47 7.51 19.37
C LEU A 397 4.37 7.98 20.34
N TYR A 398 4.62 7.94 21.66
CA TYR A 398 3.70 8.45 22.66
C TYR A 398 3.53 9.97 22.59
N ASP A 399 4.58 10.72 22.24
CA ASP A 399 4.51 12.17 22.05
C ASP A 399 3.71 12.55 20.80
N ALA A 400 3.85 11.80 19.71
CA ALA A 400 3.08 11.98 18.48
C ALA A 400 1.58 11.65 18.67
N ALA A 401 1.24 10.71 19.57
CA ALA A 401 -0.14 10.31 19.83
C ALA A 401 -0.92 11.38 20.63
N GLU A 402 -1.50 12.37 19.94
CA GLU A 402 -2.26 13.48 20.55
C GLU A 402 -3.78 13.37 20.43
N PHE A 403 -4.30 12.54 19.52
CA PHE A 403 -5.73 12.37 19.24
C PHE A 403 -6.45 13.70 18.91
N PRO A 404 -6.25 14.28 17.71
CA PRO A 404 -6.89 15.55 17.34
C PRO A 404 -8.42 15.52 17.47
N GLU A 405 -9.02 14.38 17.11
CA GLU A 405 -10.48 14.16 17.14
C GLU A 405 -10.99 13.57 18.46
N ARG A 406 -10.21 13.70 19.53
CA ARG A 406 -10.52 13.09 20.84
C ARG A 406 -11.91 13.43 21.33
N ASP A 407 -12.43 14.62 21.06
CA ASP A 407 -13.76 15.01 21.52
C ASP A 407 -14.89 14.18 20.91
N ARG A 408 -14.66 13.59 19.74
CA ARG A 408 -15.59 12.67 19.08
C ARG A 408 -15.49 11.23 19.57
N PHE A 409 -14.44 10.86 20.31
CA PHE A 409 -14.35 9.55 20.94
C PHE A 409 -15.47 9.33 21.97
N THR A 410 -15.89 8.08 22.10
CA THR A 410 -16.70 7.64 23.24
C THR A 410 -15.96 7.89 24.56
N LYS A 411 -16.69 8.01 25.67
CA LYS A 411 -16.09 8.17 27.01
C LYS A 411 -15.15 7.02 27.35
N TYR A 412 -15.50 5.80 26.91
CA TYR A 412 -14.64 4.64 27.05
C TYR A 412 -13.30 4.85 26.35
N MET A 413 -13.31 5.21 25.07
CA MET A 413 -12.09 5.44 24.30
C MET A 413 -11.27 6.61 24.84
N LYS A 414 -11.91 7.70 25.26
CA LYS A 414 -11.23 8.81 25.95
C LYS A 414 -10.49 8.34 27.19
N ARG A 415 -11.05 7.41 27.95
CA ARG A 415 -10.43 6.83 29.15
C ARG A 415 -9.31 5.86 28.79
N ARG A 416 -9.54 4.94 27.83
CA ARG A 416 -8.54 3.96 27.36
C ARG A 416 -7.29 4.67 26.82
N ALA A 417 -7.48 5.69 25.97
CA ALA A 417 -6.39 6.51 25.45
C ALA A 417 -5.64 7.34 26.52
N ARG A 418 -6.26 7.61 27.68
CA ARG A 418 -5.57 8.25 28.83
C ARG A 418 -4.70 7.26 29.60
N SER A 419 -5.19 6.04 29.80
CA SER A 419 -4.45 5.01 30.55
C SER A 419 -3.31 4.43 29.73
N ASP A 420 -3.54 4.23 28.44
CA ASP A 420 -2.54 3.77 27.50
C ASP A 420 -2.85 4.33 26.11
N LYS A 421 -1.99 5.24 25.64
CA LYS A 421 -2.15 5.85 24.32
C LYS A 421 -2.11 4.79 23.20
N MET A 422 -1.32 3.73 23.37
CA MET A 422 -1.15 2.71 22.33
C MET A 422 -2.35 1.77 22.23
N ALA A 423 -3.09 1.56 23.31
CA ALA A 423 -4.31 0.75 23.32
C ALA A 423 -5.43 1.34 22.45
N ALA A 424 -5.31 2.60 22.00
CA ALA A 424 -6.21 3.18 21.02
C ALA A 424 -5.89 2.69 19.58
N MET A 425 -4.62 2.38 19.30
CA MET A 425 -4.17 1.88 18.00
C MET A 425 -4.72 0.47 17.68
N ASP A 426 -5.15 -0.27 18.71
CA ASP A 426 -5.82 -1.56 18.55
C ASP A 426 -7.17 -1.44 17.82
N LEU A 427 -7.80 -0.25 17.86
CA LEU A 427 -9.14 0.01 17.35
C LEU A 427 -9.20 1.17 16.35
N VAL A 428 -8.24 2.10 16.36
CA VAL A 428 -8.18 3.25 15.45
C VAL A 428 -6.84 3.23 14.77
N VAL A 429 -6.84 3.04 13.45
CA VAL A 429 -5.61 2.80 12.65
C VAL A 429 -5.31 3.92 11.66
N ASP A 430 -6.29 4.80 11.43
CA ASP A 430 -6.15 5.96 10.57
C ASP A 430 -5.26 7.03 11.24
N PRO A 431 -4.10 7.38 10.67
CA PRO A 431 -3.10 8.20 11.37
C PRO A 431 -3.62 9.58 11.77
N TRP A 432 -4.47 10.20 10.95
CA TRP A 432 -5.03 11.54 11.22
C TRP A 432 -6.00 11.58 12.41
N LEU A 433 -6.49 10.43 12.87
CA LEU A 433 -7.37 10.33 14.01
C LEU A 433 -6.61 10.22 15.35
N ILE A 434 -5.35 9.77 15.29
CA ILE A 434 -4.58 9.40 16.48
C ILE A 434 -3.26 10.17 16.65
N PHE A 435 -2.73 10.80 15.60
CA PHE A 435 -1.44 11.49 15.64
C PHE A 435 -1.53 12.98 15.30
N ASP A 436 -0.66 13.75 15.95
CA ASP A 436 -0.18 15.02 15.41
C ASP A 436 0.71 14.75 14.20
N PHE A 437 0.45 15.44 13.09
CA PHE A 437 1.13 15.16 11.83
C PHE A 437 2.62 15.54 11.87
N GLU A 438 3.00 16.69 12.42
CA GLU A 438 4.39 17.13 12.45
C GLU A 438 5.25 16.18 13.28
N LYS A 439 4.73 15.71 14.43
CA LYS A 439 5.41 14.72 15.27
C LYS A 439 5.47 13.34 14.63
N LEU A 440 4.36 12.89 14.01
CA LEU A 440 4.35 11.62 13.28
C LEU A 440 5.32 11.64 12.11
N LYS A 441 5.31 12.72 11.32
CA LYS A 441 6.22 12.95 10.19
C LYS A 441 7.67 12.85 10.64
N HIS A 442 8.03 13.54 11.72
CA HIS A 442 9.39 13.52 12.25
C HIS A 442 9.80 12.11 12.70
N LEU A 443 8.95 11.40 13.45
CA LEU A 443 9.17 9.99 13.83
C LEU A 443 9.32 9.08 12.60
N PHE A 444 8.44 9.26 11.62
CA PHE A 444 8.35 8.43 10.44
C PHE A 444 9.61 8.53 9.59
N VAL A 445 10.05 9.76 9.29
CA VAL A 445 11.22 9.97 8.43
C VAL A 445 12.53 9.71 9.15
N THR A 446 12.67 10.06 10.44
CA THR A 446 13.95 9.92 11.14
C THR A 446 14.18 8.53 11.71
N GLN A 447 13.14 7.70 11.85
CA GLN A 447 13.23 6.38 12.48
C GLN A 447 12.57 5.28 11.65
N PHE A 448 11.28 5.41 11.32
CA PHE A 448 10.54 4.35 10.63
C PHE A 448 11.16 4.04 9.25
N VAL A 449 11.34 5.04 8.39
CA VAL A 449 11.90 4.85 7.04
C VAL A 449 13.28 4.19 7.05
N PRO A 450 14.29 4.70 7.80
CA PRO A 450 15.60 4.04 7.87
C PRO A 450 15.53 2.60 8.38
N MET A 451 14.69 2.32 9.37
CA MET A 451 14.59 0.99 9.97
C MET A 451 13.77 0.01 9.13
N SER A 452 12.78 0.46 8.36
CA SER A 452 12.09 -0.40 7.39
C SER A 452 13.02 -0.76 6.23
N ILE A 453 13.87 0.18 5.80
CA ILE A 453 14.92 -0.08 4.80
C ILE A 453 15.96 -1.07 5.32
N ASP A 454 16.36 -0.95 6.58
CA ASP A 454 17.23 -1.92 7.25
C ASP A 454 16.58 -3.30 7.33
N GLY A 455 15.28 -3.37 7.63
CA GLY A 455 14.51 -4.61 7.60
C GLY A 455 14.51 -5.28 6.23
N PHE A 456 14.26 -4.52 5.16
CA PHE A 456 14.42 -4.98 3.78
C PHE A 456 15.82 -5.52 3.50
N TRP A 457 16.85 -4.76 3.89
CA TRP A 457 18.24 -5.13 3.63
C TRP A 457 18.66 -6.39 4.39
N LYS A 458 18.18 -6.55 5.63
CA LYS A 458 18.37 -7.77 6.42
C LYS A 458 17.81 -8.98 5.69
N SER A 459 16.55 -8.91 5.23
CA SER A 459 15.93 -10.00 4.48
C SER A 459 16.69 -10.30 3.18
N ASP A 460 17.11 -9.28 2.44
CA ASP A 460 17.85 -9.47 1.18
C ASP A 460 19.25 -10.05 1.38
N LEU A 461 19.95 -9.71 2.47
CA LEU A 461 21.20 -10.36 2.85
C LEU A 461 20.99 -11.83 3.22
N GLU A 462 19.94 -12.13 3.99
CA GLU A 462 19.65 -13.48 4.48
C GLU A 462 19.15 -14.43 3.38
N GLU A 463 18.30 -13.93 2.48
CA GLU A 463 17.61 -14.74 1.47
C GLU A 463 18.28 -14.67 0.09
N CYS A 464 18.90 -13.53 -0.23
CA CYS A 464 19.37 -13.19 -1.58
C CYS A 464 20.85 -12.79 -1.64
N ASP A 465 21.61 -12.94 -0.55
CA ASP A 465 23.04 -12.59 -0.48
C ASP A 465 23.34 -11.13 -0.85
N GLY A 466 22.38 -10.23 -0.57
CA GLY A 466 22.52 -8.80 -0.81
C GLY A 466 22.42 -8.39 -2.29
N LYS A 467 21.79 -9.20 -3.15
CA LYS A 467 21.65 -8.95 -4.59
C LYS A 467 20.48 -8.05 -4.98
N LEU A 468 19.70 -7.58 -4.01
CA LEU A 468 18.50 -6.77 -4.19
C LEU A 468 17.40 -7.50 -4.99
N GLU A 469 17.25 -8.79 -4.71
CA GLU A 469 16.22 -9.66 -5.31
C GLU A 469 14.94 -9.72 -4.46
N CYS A 470 15.02 -9.38 -3.17
CA CYS A 470 13.83 -9.15 -2.37
C CYS A 470 12.98 -8.01 -2.95
N MET A 471 11.67 -8.11 -2.79
CA MET A 471 10.75 -7.07 -3.27
C MET A 471 10.80 -5.82 -2.38
N TRP A 472 10.77 -4.65 -3.01
CA TRP A 472 10.82 -3.34 -2.35
C TRP A 472 9.43 -2.70 -2.29
N SER A 473 8.97 -2.27 -1.11
CA SER A 473 7.66 -1.60 -0.94
C SER A 473 7.65 -0.44 0.07
N ILE A 474 8.83 0.08 0.41
CA ILE A 474 8.98 1.14 1.41
C ILE A 474 8.18 2.38 1.04
N SER A 475 7.35 2.87 1.97
CA SER A 475 6.67 4.15 1.86
C SER A 475 7.49 5.27 2.47
N PHE A 476 7.49 6.42 1.81
CA PHE A 476 8.20 7.62 2.24
C PHE A 476 7.27 8.77 2.65
N ASN A 477 5.96 8.60 2.47
CA ASN A 477 4.99 9.68 2.62
C ASN A 477 4.02 9.43 3.79
N PRO A 478 4.21 10.08 4.95
CA PRO A 478 3.38 9.89 6.13
C PRO A 478 1.96 10.43 5.96
N ALA A 479 1.75 11.41 5.07
CA ALA A 479 0.43 11.99 4.81
C ALA A 479 -0.52 11.02 4.07
N LEU A 480 0.05 10.05 3.36
CA LEU A 480 -0.68 9.07 2.56
C LEU A 480 -0.70 7.69 3.22
N LEU A 481 -0.34 7.60 4.49
CA LEU A 481 -0.53 6.41 5.30
C LEU A 481 -2.03 6.20 5.52
N GLY A 482 -2.55 5.09 5.00
CA GLY A 482 -3.91 4.64 5.29
C GLY A 482 -3.97 3.83 6.58
N PHE A 483 -2.84 3.62 7.23
CA PHE A 483 -2.72 2.70 8.36
C PHE A 483 -1.42 2.93 9.12
N VAL A 484 -1.51 3.14 10.44
CA VAL A 484 -0.39 3.03 11.39
C VAL A 484 -0.90 2.38 12.67
N THR A 485 -0.23 1.32 13.11
CA THR A 485 -0.61 0.57 14.31
C THR A 485 0.60 -0.03 15.02
N ASN A 486 0.41 -0.51 16.26
CA ASN A 486 1.37 -1.41 16.88
C ASN A 486 1.32 -2.78 16.18
N SER A 487 2.45 -3.49 16.16
CA SER A 487 2.56 -4.84 15.54
C SER A 487 1.60 -5.88 16.11
N ARG A 488 1.02 -5.65 17.30
CA ARG A 488 0.01 -6.56 17.87
C ARG A 488 -1.29 -6.50 17.09
N TYR A 489 -1.60 -5.43 16.37
CA TYR A 489 -2.86 -5.32 15.64
C TYR A 489 -3.03 -6.43 14.61
N ARG A 490 -1.97 -6.75 13.87
CA ARG A 490 -1.98 -7.79 12.84
C ARG A 490 -2.39 -9.16 13.38
N PHE A 491 -1.97 -9.49 14.59
CA PHE A 491 -2.11 -10.84 15.15
C PHE A 491 -3.17 -10.94 16.25
N ASN A 492 -3.45 -9.82 16.94
CA ASN A 492 -4.21 -9.79 18.17
C ASN A 492 -5.32 -8.72 18.18
N SER A 493 -5.41 -7.83 17.18
CA SER A 493 -6.49 -6.84 17.19
C SER A 493 -7.83 -7.55 16.96
N PRO A 494 -8.84 -7.25 17.80
CA PRO A 494 -10.19 -7.75 17.58
C PRO A 494 -10.81 -7.22 16.28
N SER A 495 -10.35 -6.07 15.77
CA SER A 495 -10.83 -5.46 14.52
C SER A 495 -10.03 -5.85 13.29
N GLY A 496 -8.76 -6.23 13.45
CA GLY A 496 -7.86 -6.55 12.33
C GLY A 496 -8.39 -7.64 11.39
N LEU A 497 -9.17 -8.59 11.91
CA LEU A 497 -9.74 -9.72 11.15
C LEU A 497 -11.28 -9.64 11.03
N GLU A 498 -11.91 -8.55 11.44
CA GLU A 498 -13.38 -8.47 11.48
C GLU A 498 -13.96 -8.07 10.10
N PRO A 499 -14.69 -8.97 9.41
CA PRO A 499 -15.25 -8.68 8.11
C PRO A 499 -16.34 -7.60 8.14
N GLN A 500 -17.07 -7.45 9.25
CA GLN A 500 -18.19 -6.51 9.42
C GLN A 500 -17.93 -5.55 10.59
N ILE A 501 -16.78 -4.87 10.56
CA ILE A 501 -16.32 -3.97 11.64
C ILE A 501 -17.31 -2.84 11.93
N ASP A 502 -18.05 -2.41 10.92
CA ASP A 502 -19.12 -1.42 11.01
C ASP A 502 -20.37 -1.95 11.75
N ARG A 503 -20.53 -3.29 11.83
CA ARG A 503 -21.68 -4.00 12.45
C ARG A 503 -21.36 -4.76 13.74
N VAL A 504 -20.19 -4.53 14.33
CA VAL A 504 -19.84 -5.13 15.63
C VAL A 504 -19.83 -4.12 16.76
N ILE A 505 -20.26 -4.56 17.95
CA ILE A 505 -20.10 -3.86 19.22
C ILE A 505 -19.07 -4.63 20.05
N TYR A 506 -17.89 -4.06 20.26
CA TYR A 506 -16.90 -4.64 21.17
C TYR A 506 -17.22 -4.29 22.61
N VAL A 507 -17.26 -5.31 23.47
CA VAL A 507 -17.49 -5.18 24.91
C VAL A 507 -16.22 -5.61 25.62
N ALA A 508 -15.42 -4.63 26.05
CA ALA A 508 -14.19 -4.87 26.80
C ALA A 508 -14.48 -5.18 28.27
N LYS A 509 -13.63 -6.00 28.89
CA LYS A 509 -13.76 -6.45 30.29
C LYS A 509 -13.88 -5.31 31.31
N ASP A 510 -13.26 -4.17 31.03
CA ASP A 510 -13.21 -2.99 31.91
C ASP A 510 -14.32 -1.94 31.64
N MET A 511 -15.22 -2.18 30.68
CA MET A 511 -16.35 -1.28 30.42
C MET A 511 -17.32 -1.21 31.61
N SER A 512 -17.61 0.02 32.04
CA SER A 512 -18.61 0.35 33.06
C SER A 512 -20.03 0.40 32.45
N SER A 513 -21.08 0.46 33.28
CA SER A 513 -22.45 0.56 32.77
C SER A 513 -22.68 1.82 31.91
N PRO A 514 -22.15 3.01 32.26
CA PRO A 514 -22.20 4.17 31.37
C PRO A 514 -21.50 3.97 30.02
N ASP A 515 -20.37 3.25 29.98
CA ASP A 515 -19.66 2.97 28.73
C ASP A 515 -20.49 2.06 27.81
N LEU A 516 -21.07 0.99 28.38
CA LEU A 516 -21.99 0.11 27.66
C LEU A 516 -23.21 0.87 27.15
N GLU A 517 -23.79 1.74 27.99
CA GLU A 517 -24.90 2.58 27.59
C GLU A 517 -24.57 3.45 26.38
N GLU A 518 -23.43 4.15 26.41
CA GLU A 518 -22.98 4.97 25.29
C GLU A 518 -22.70 4.15 24.02
N ALA A 519 -22.05 2.99 24.14
CA ALA A 519 -21.71 2.12 23.00
C ALA A 519 -22.96 1.64 22.26
N PHE A 520 -23.97 1.18 23.00
CA PHE A 520 -25.23 0.69 22.43
C PHE A 520 -26.11 1.83 21.94
N LEU A 521 -26.20 2.95 22.66
CA LEU A 521 -26.92 4.13 22.18
C LEU A 521 -26.33 4.65 20.88
N SER A 522 -25.00 4.63 20.73
CA SER A 522 -24.31 5.09 19.52
C SER A 522 -24.67 4.31 18.26
N CYS A 523 -25.32 3.15 18.39
CA CYS A 523 -25.78 2.33 17.27
C CYS A 523 -27.17 2.77 16.75
N MET A 524 -27.94 3.53 17.55
CA MET A 524 -29.33 3.87 17.23
C MET A 524 -29.54 4.61 15.89
N PRO A 525 -28.69 5.57 15.46
CA PRO A 525 -28.90 6.26 14.18
C PRO A 525 -28.94 5.29 12.99
N ILE A 526 -28.11 4.25 13.04
CA ILE A 526 -28.05 3.22 12.00
C ILE A 526 -29.33 2.36 12.03
N ILE A 527 -29.79 1.95 13.20
CA ILE A 527 -30.99 1.10 13.36
C ILE A 527 -32.25 1.82 12.89
N ILE A 528 -32.42 3.09 13.27
CA ILE A 528 -33.63 3.87 12.94
C ILE A 528 -33.75 4.09 11.41
N ARG A 529 -32.63 4.20 10.71
CA ARG A 529 -32.59 4.27 9.23
C ARG A 529 -32.87 2.94 8.54
N LYS A 530 -33.36 1.92 9.27
CA LYS A 530 -33.52 0.54 8.80
C LYS A 530 -32.20 -0.08 8.34
N GLY A 531 -31.08 0.36 8.91
CA GLY A 531 -29.79 -0.28 8.72
C GLY A 531 -29.75 -1.66 9.37
N GLU A 532 -28.77 -2.47 8.98
CA GLU A 532 -28.60 -3.80 9.56
C GLU A 532 -28.24 -3.74 11.05
N PRO A 533 -28.79 -4.67 11.86
CA PRO A 533 -28.52 -4.76 13.28
C PRO A 533 -27.11 -5.32 13.57
N PHE A 534 -26.65 -5.13 14.81
CA PHE A 534 -25.28 -5.41 15.22
C PHE A 534 -25.11 -6.77 15.88
N ASN A 535 -23.87 -7.24 15.98
CA ASN A 535 -23.48 -8.35 16.85
C ASN A 535 -22.58 -7.85 17.99
N VAL A 536 -22.56 -8.56 19.12
CA VAL A 536 -21.67 -8.25 20.25
C VAL A 536 -20.48 -9.20 20.26
N LYS A 537 -19.27 -8.65 20.38
CA LYS A 537 -18.06 -9.44 20.64
C LYS A 537 -17.41 -9.00 21.94
N PHE A 538 -17.13 -9.95 22.82
CA PHE A 538 -16.44 -9.68 24.07
C PHE A 538 -14.93 -9.73 23.84
N ILE A 539 -14.21 -8.69 24.26
CA ILE A 539 -12.75 -8.56 24.10
C ILE A 539 -12.07 -8.45 25.48
N ASP A 540 -10.76 -8.72 25.53
CA ASP A 540 -9.96 -8.73 26.76
C ASP A 540 -10.32 -9.88 27.74
N TYR A 541 -10.88 -10.97 27.20
CA TYR A 541 -11.22 -12.20 27.91
C TYR A 541 -10.34 -13.40 27.53
N SER A 542 -9.38 -13.23 26.62
CA SER A 542 -8.57 -14.33 26.03
C SER A 542 -7.72 -15.13 27.02
N MET A 543 -7.50 -14.60 28.23
CA MET A 543 -6.73 -15.27 29.29
C MET A 543 -7.62 -16.13 30.22
N ASP A 544 -8.93 -16.22 29.97
CA ASP A 544 -9.87 -17.04 30.74
C ASP A 544 -10.37 -18.18 29.84
N ASP A 545 -10.00 -19.42 30.16
CA ASP A 545 -10.30 -20.60 29.34
C ASP A 545 -11.79 -20.99 29.35
N ARG A 546 -12.60 -20.37 30.21
CA ARG A 546 -14.04 -20.62 30.27
C ARG A 546 -14.76 -19.94 29.11
N PRO A 547 -15.87 -20.51 28.61
CA PRO A 547 -16.70 -19.81 27.66
C PRO A 547 -17.30 -18.53 28.27
N ILE A 548 -17.56 -17.53 27.43
CA ILE A 548 -18.06 -16.19 27.83
C ILE A 548 -19.27 -16.25 28.79
N TRP A 549 -20.16 -17.22 28.62
CA TRP A 549 -21.37 -17.39 29.45
C TRP A 549 -21.12 -18.01 30.83
N GLU A 550 -19.89 -18.44 31.12
CA GLU A 550 -19.46 -18.93 32.44
C GLU A 550 -18.60 -17.90 33.18
N ILE A 551 -18.08 -16.89 32.49
CA ILE A 551 -17.25 -15.84 33.08
C ILE A 551 -18.14 -14.85 33.84
N PRO A 552 -18.03 -14.72 35.18
CA PRO A 552 -18.95 -13.88 35.97
C PRO A 552 -19.04 -12.43 35.49
N LYS A 553 -17.91 -11.86 35.04
CA LYS A 553 -17.85 -10.50 34.54
C LYS A 553 -18.61 -10.31 33.23
N ALA A 554 -18.50 -11.25 32.30
CA ALA A 554 -19.22 -11.20 31.04
C ALA A 554 -20.73 -11.40 31.26
N ILE A 555 -21.13 -12.30 32.17
CA ILE A 555 -22.53 -12.46 32.57
C ILE A 555 -23.08 -11.15 33.16
N GLU A 556 -22.32 -10.48 34.02
CA GLU A 556 -22.68 -9.16 34.56
C GLU A 556 -22.88 -8.12 33.44
N GLN A 557 -21.97 -8.08 32.46
CA GLN A 557 -22.08 -7.18 31.31
C GLN A 557 -23.31 -7.51 30.45
N CYS A 558 -23.62 -8.79 30.20
CA CYS A 558 -24.86 -9.20 29.53
C CYS A 558 -26.12 -8.71 30.26
N ARG A 559 -26.15 -8.81 31.60
CA ARG A 559 -27.26 -8.25 32.40
C ARG A 559 -27.40 -6.75 32.20
N ARG A 560 -26.28 -6.03 32.26
CA ARG A 560 -26.25 -4.57 32.02
C ARG A 560 -26.73 -4.23 30.62
N ILE A 561 -26.34 -4.98 29.58
CA ILE A 561 -26.79 -4.80 28.19
C ILE A 561 -28.32 -4.94 28.10
N VAL A 562 -28.91 -5.97 28.71
CA VAL A 562 -30.38 -6.12 28.76
C VAL A 562 -31.02 -4.98 29.54
N GLU A 563 -30.43 -4.59 30.67
CA GLU A 563 -30.93 -3.50 31.52
C GLU A 563 -30.95 -2.17 30.79
N ILE A 564 -29.91 -1.79 30.05
CA ILE A 564 -29.86 -0.50 29.33
C ILE A 564 -30.76 -0.47 28.09
N GLY A 565 -31.24 -1.62 27.64
CA GLY A 565 -32.02 -1.77 26.40
C GLY A 565 -31.18 -2.13 25.18
N GLY A 566 -29.94 -2.59 25.37
CA GLY A 566 -28.99 -2.84 24.29
C GLY A 566 -29.37 -3.99 23.37
N ILE A 567 -30.19 -4.96 23.81
CA ILE A 567 -30.66 -6.05 22.93
C ILE A 567 -31.50 -5.57 21.74
N SER A 568 -31.96 -4.31 21.76
CA SER A 568 -32.75 -3.67 20.70
C SER A 568 -31.98 -3.32 19.44
N VAL A 569 -30.65 -3.13 19.55
CA VAL A 569 -29.80 -2.82 18.39
C VAL A 569 -29.10 -4.06 17.84
N LEU A 570 -29.29 -5.20 18.48
CA LEU A 570 -28.64 -6.44 18.12
C LEU A 570 -29.48 -7.26 17.16
N ARG A 571 -28.79 -8.04 16.32
CA ARG A 571 -29.44 -9.05 15.49
C ARG A 571 -30.13 -10.03 16.43
N VAL A 572 -31.38 -10.39 16.14
CA VAL A 572 -32.17 -11.24 17.07
C VAL A 572 -31.45 -12.56 17.34
N PHE A 573 -30.85 -13.13 16.30
CA PHE A 573 -30.01 -14.33 16.37
C PHE A 573 -28.72 -14.07 15.62
N SER A 574 -27.60 -14.38 16.24
CA SER A 574 -26.37 -14.63 15.47
C SER A 574 -26.52 -15.96 14.74
N THR A 575 -25.74 -16.26 13.69
CA THR A 575 -25.84 -17.48 12.87
C THR A 575 -25.58 -18.81 13.61
N ILE A 576 -25.75 -18.85 14.93
CA ILE A 576 -25.50 -19.99 15.80
C ILE A 576 -26.64 -21.01 15.67
N ASN A 577 -26.40 -22.06 14.88
CA ASN A 577 -26.96 -23.37 15.13
C ASN A 577 -26.17 -24.00 16.29
N PHE A 578 -26.81 -24.26 17.43
CA PHE A 578 -26.18 -24.97 18.57
C PHE A 578 -25.86 -26.46 18.28
N ASN A 579 -26.01 -26.91 17.03
CA ASN A 579 -25.88 -28.30 16.58
C ASN A 579 -24.81 -28.51 15.50
N ASP A 580 -24.27 -27.45 14.91
CA ASP A 580 -23.20 -27.60 13.92
C ASP A 580 -21.88 -27.76 14.68
N GLU A 581 -21.07 -28.76 14.28
CA GLU A 581 -19.65 -28.78 14.66
C GLU A 581 -19.07 -27.40 14.35
N PRO A 582 -18.08 -26.89 15.12
CA PRO A 582 -17.43 -25.66 14.75
C PRO A 582 -16.88 -25.84 13.32
N GLU A 583 -17.59 -25.32 12.32
CA GLU A 583 -17.02 -25.13 11.00
C GLU A 583 -15.70 -24.41 11.23
N GLU A 584 -14.67 -24.84 10.52
CA GLU A 584 -13.32 -24.27 10.54
C GLU A 584 -13.29 -22.84 9.97
N ASP A 585 -14.28 -22.02 10.34
CA ASP A 585 -14.44 -20.63 9.96
C ASP A 585 -14.04 -19.76 11.16
N HIS A 586 -12.78 -19.33 11.12
CA HIS A 586 -12.10 -18.65 12.20
C HIS A 586 -12.58 -17.21 12.37
N GLY A 587 -13.65 -17.08 13.16
CA GLY A 587 -14.08 -15.87 13.84
C GLY A 587 -15.39 -16.18 14.54
N HIS A 588 -15.38 -16.38 15.87
CA HIS A 588 -16.61 -16.68 16.61
C HIS A 588 -17.74 -15.71 16.16
N PRO A 589 -18.88 -16.22 15.66
CA PRO A 589 -20.00 -15.36 15.32
C PRO A 589 -20.35 -14.58 16.59
N GLY A 590 -20.26 -13.25 16.53
CA GLY A 590 -20.57 -12.41 17.68
C GLY A 590 -21.99 -12.71 18.18
N LEU A 591 -22.28 -12.45 19.44
CA LEU A 591 -23.57 -12.80 20.05
C LEU A 591 -24.68 -11.87 19.58
N GLY A 592 -25.84 -12.45 19.27
CA GLY A 592 -27.09 -11.75 19.01
C GLY A 592 -27.86 -11.38 20.29
N ALA A 593 -29.01 -10.74 20.10
CA ALA A 593 -29.91 -10.28 21.15
C ALA A 593 -30.41 -11.43 22.04
N PHE A 594 -30.77 -12.56 21.43
CA PHE A 594 -31.33 -13.70 22.14
C PHE A 594 -30.27 -14.38 23.00
N GLU A 595 -29.07 -14.58 22.48
CA GLU A 595 -27.94 -15.17 23.20
C GLU A 595 -27.53 -14.30 24.40
N VAL A 596 -27.39 -12.98 24.19
CA VAL A 596 -27.11 -12.03 25.28
C VAL A 596 -28.20 -12.09 26.36
N TRP A 597 -29.48 -12.16 25.97
CA TRP A 597 -30.58 -12.28 26.92
C TRP A 597 -30.56 -13.61 27.68
N LEU A 598 -30.26 -14.74 27.03
CA LEU A 598 -30.13 -16.04 27.68
C LEU A 598 -29.03 -16.05 28.73
N ILE A 599 -27.86 -15.50 28.39
CA ILE A 599 -26.73 -15.39 29.32
C ILE A 599 -27.12 -14.50 30.51
N ALA A 600 -27.71 -13.33 30.26
CA ALA A 600 -28.14 -12.40 31.30
C ALA A 600 -29.12 -13.04 32.30
N LYS A 601 -30.05 -13.86 31.80
CA LYS A 601 -31.07 -14.55 32.61
C LYS A 601 -30.61 -15.88 33.19
N GLY A 602 -29.39 -16.34 32.89
CA GLY A 602 -28.91 -17.67 33.30
C GLY A 602 -29.70 -18.81 32.68
N LYS A 603 -30.19 -18.64 31.44
CA LYS A 603 -31.08 -19.57 30.74
C LYS A 603 -30.42 -20.29 29.56
N LEU A 604 -29.12 -20.10 29.34
CA LEU A 604 -28.42 -20.69 28.19
C LEU A 604 -28.51 -22.23 28.18
N ALA A 605 -28.37 -22.88 29.34
CA ALA A 605 -28.52 -24.33 29.49
C ALA A 605 -29.90 -24.87 29.03
N ALA A 606 -30.94 -24.03 28.99
CA ALA A 606 -32.26 -24.44 28.51
C ALA A 606 -32.30 -24.67 26.98
N MET A 607 -31.33 -24.12 26.24
CA MET A 607 -31.22 -24.14 24.78
C MET A 607 -30.11 -25.06 24.25
N GLN A 608 -29.23 -25.58 25.10
CA GLN A 608 -28.13 -26.45 24.67
C GLN A 608 -28.67 -27.73 24.01
N GLY A 609 -28.28 -27.97 22.75
CA GLY A 609 -28.71 -29.13 21.95
C GLY A 609 -30.18 -29.11 21.49
N LYS A 610 -30.87 -27.96 21.57
CA LYS A 610 -32.26 -27.81 21.11
C LYS A 610 -32.37 -26.87 19.92
N ALA A 611 -33.13 -27.28 18.91
CA ALA A 611 -33.52 -26.40 17.82
C ALA A 611 -34.34 -25.21 18.36
N LEU A 612 -34.15 -24.05 17.73
CA LEU A 612 -34.81 -22.83 18.12
C LEU A 612 -36.29 -22.86 17.71
N ASP A 613 -37.19 -22.82 18.69
CA ASP A 613 -38.64 -22.73 18.46
C ASP A 613 -39.14 -21.31 18.80
N PRO A 614 -39.51 -20.49 17.79
CA PRO A 614 -40.11 -19.18 18.00
C PRO A 614 -41.43 -19.20 18.79
N ASN A 615 -42.11 -20.34 18.88
CA ASN A 615 -43.34 -20.49 19.64
C ASN A 615 -43.11 -20.90 21.10
N SER A 616 -41.86 -21.21 21.47
CA SER A 616 -41.48 -21.58 22.82
C SER A 616 -41.80 -20.46 23.81
N GLN A 617 -42.13 -20.84 25.05
CA GLN A 617 -42.34 -19.86 26.13
C GLN A 617 -41.09 -19.01 26.38
N LEU A 618 -39.90 -19.59 26.13
CA LEU A 618 -38.63 -18.90 26.28
C LEU A 618 -38.50 -17.74 25.28
N PHE A 619 -38.80 -17.99 24.00
CA PHE A 619 -38.76 -16.96 22.96
C PHE A 619 -39.84 -15.89 23.17
N LYS A 620 -41.06 -16.28 23.56
CA LYS A 620 -42.13 -15.33 23.92
C LYS A 620 -41.71 -14.38 25.04
N ASN A 621 -41.01 -14.90 26.06
CA ASN A 621 -40.48 -14.08 27.15
C ASN A 621 -39.40 -13.12 26.66
N PHE A 622 -38.48 -13.59 25.82
CA PHE A 622 -37.47 -12.74 25.18
C PHE A 622 -38.12 -11.61 24.36
N TYR A 623 -39.08 -11.94 23.50
CA TYR A 623 -39.75 -10.95 22.65
C TYR A 623 -40.48 -9.88 23.47
N ALA A 624 -41.13 -10.26 24.58
CA ALA A 624 -41.75 -9.31 25.49
C ALA A 624 -40.73 -8.36 26.15
N ASP A 625 -39.55 -8.86 26.51
CA ASP A 625 -38.45 -8.04 27.04
C ASP A 625 -37.81 -7.17 25.95
N LEU A 626 -37.69 -7.67 24.72
CA LEU A 626 -37.20 -6.91 23.56
C LEU A 626 -38.10 -5.70 23.26
N LEU A 627 -39.42 -5.84 23.31
CA LEU A 627 -40.35 -4.71 23.13
C LEU A 627 -40.18 -3.64 24.22
N LYS A 628 -39.91 -4.03 25.46
CA LYS A 628 -39.59 -3.09 26.55
C LYS A 628 -38.24 -2.43 26.33
N SER A 629 -37.27 -3.21 25.87
CA SER A 629 -35.92 -2.77 25.51
C SER A 629 -35.97 -1.68 24.44
N ASN A 630 -36.77 -1.87 23.37
CA ASN A 630 -36.91 -0.90 22.27
C ASN A 630 -37.37 0.46 22.81
N ARG A 631 -38.47 0.48 23.56
CA ARG A 631 -38.98 1.72 24.17
C ARG A 631 -37.98 2.38 25.12
N LYS A 632 -37.13 1.59 25.78
CA LYS A 632 -36.14 2.10 26.73
C LYS A 632 -34.98 2.77 26.00
N ILE A 633 -34.41 2.12 24.99
CA ILE A 633 -33.28 2.68 24.25
C ILE A 633 -33.70 3.89 23.40
N ASP A 634 -34.91 3.88 22.82
CA ASP A 634 -35.47 5.02 22.09
C ASP A 634 -35.54 6.27 22.98
N ARG A 635 -36.17 6.15 24.16
CA ARG A 635 -36.26 7.26 25.13
C ARG A 635 -34.91 7.78 25.57
N LYS A 636 -33.93 6.89 25.73
CA LYS A 636 -32.57 7.27 26.13
C LYS A 636 -31.83 7.99 25.00
N ALA A 637 -32.02 7.55 23.76
CA ALA A 637 -31.47 8.21 22.59
C ALA A 637 -32.07 9.62 22.44
N GLU A 638 -33.40 9.75 22.49
CA GLU A 638 -34.11 11.04 22.41
C GLU A 638 -33.75 12.01 23.55
N ALA A 639 -33.41 11.49 24.73
CA ALA A 639 -32.97 12.29 25.87
C ALA A 639 -31.50 12.72 25.80
N ALA A 640 -30.69 12.16 24.90
CA ALA A 640 -29.30 12.57 24.74
C ALA A 640 -29.23 13.95 24.08
N SER A 641 -28.54 14.90 24.72
CA SER A 641 -28.46 16.29 24.23
C SER A 641 -27.80 16.42 22.86
N ASP A 642 -26.96 15.45 22.49
CA ASP A 642 -26.21 15.36 21.25
C ASP A 642 -26.83 14.37 20.25
N TRP A 643 -28.10 13.98 20.43
CA TRP A 643 -28.80 13.03 19.57
C TRP A 643 -28.88 13.55 18.12
N PRO A 644 -28.27 12.86 17.13
CA PRO A 644 -28.33 13.30 15.75
C PRO A 644 -29.72 13.13 15.13
N GLY A 645 -30.65 12.43 15.76
CA GLY A 645 -31.94 12.12 15.15
C GLY A 645 -31.84 11.04 14.07
N ALA A 646 -32.94 10.90 13.34
CA ALA A 646 -32.92 10.22 12.05
C ALA A 646 -32.41 11.23 11.00
N VAL A 647 -31.09 11.44 10.92
CA VAL A 647 -30.50 12.20 9.79
C VAL A 647 -30.72 11.46 8.49
#